data_AF-R0KHB5-F1
#
_entry.id   AF-R0KHB5-F1
#
_cell.length_a   1.000
_cell.length_b   1.000
_cell.length_c   1.000
_cell.angle_alpha   90.00
_cell.angle_beta   90.00
_cell.angle_gamma   90.00
#
_symmetry.space_group_name_H-M   'P 1'
#
loop_
_entity.id
_entity.type
_entity.pdbx_description
1 polymer ?
#
loop_
_entity_poly.entity_id
_entity_poly.type
_entity_poly.pdbx_seq_one_letter_code
_entity_poly.pdbx_strand_id
1 'polypeptide(L)'
;MPARSINPFASNTPTHPLDPLNEKRDPARRASFPKGSKFTSLFGGSPKSRSEAAVLREALAAQQQALLNSPSPSQISLPTINLTTATGEKMPTEAKTLFQPPCPDEQRRVARAHAQFGPLGSPKHRYHSKFEGEFGDPIEDEPPYYFLLTTYISYLILIVFGHVRDFFGKRFRKQHYSHLQEKDGYAPLNSDFDNFYTRRLKMRINDCFSRPTTGVPGRFITVLDRKSDDGNNTFKMLGTTTETLNMSSYNYLGFAQSEGPCADAAEASIRKYGIAMASPRSDSGTSELTVEVEDLIAKFVGKPASMVFSMGFVTNATTFPTIVGKGCLMISDELNHSSIRFGARLSGAMVTMFKHNDMRDLERKLREAISQGQPRTHRPWKKILVAVEGLYSMEGTMCNLPGIISLKHKYKFHLFVDEAHSVGGVGPRGRGVCDYFDIDPAEVDILMGTLTKSFGANGGYIAAEKHIIDKLRSCNAAMLFAESPAPPVLVQIASALRIIDGSIVPGQGEERLQRLCFNSRYLRLGLKRLGFIVYGHDDSPIIPVMLYNPAKMPAFSHEMLKRKISVVVVGYPATPLVSSRARFCVSAAHTKDDLDRMLTACDQVGELLQLKFSSGVAGGAEPEELEEMSAADGKERVPKPPRWRLEDVLQRTVDDVQ
;
A
#
# COMPACT_ATOMS: atom_id res chain seq x y z
N MET A 1 35.22 2.82 46.57
CA MET A 1 35.69 3.83 45.60
C MET A 1 34.68 3.91 44.47
N PRO A 2 34.10 5.08 44.15
CA PRO A 2 33.09 5.20 43.10
C PRO A 2 33.74 5.34 41.73
N ALA A 3 33.28 4.54 40.76
CA ALA A 3 33.69 4.62 39.36
C ALA A 3 33.06 5.85 38.69
N ARG A 4 33.91 6.73 38.14
CA ARG A 4 33.53 7.92 37.38
C ARG A 4 32.84 7.52 36.07
N SER A 5 31.64 8.03 35.84
CA SER A 5 30.96 8.04 34.54
C SER A 5 31.59 9.11 33.63
N ILE A 6 32.16 8.70 32.51
CA ILE A 6 32.66 9.61 31.46
C ILE A 6 31.48 9.99 30.57
N ASN A 7 31.19 11.30 30.50
CA ASN A 7 30.17 11.91 29.65
C ASN A 7 30.80 12.28 28.29
N PRO A 8 30.37 11.70 27.15
CA PRO A 8 31.06 11.86 25.87
C PRO A 8 30.72 13.16 25.11
N PHE A 9 30.06 14.14 25.75
CA PHE A 9 29.65 15.40 25.10
C PHE A 9 30.24 16.68 25.72
N ALA A 10 31.31 16.58 26.51
CA ALA A 10 31.98 17.77 27.03
C ALA A 10 33.07 18.26 26.06
N SER A 11 32.74 19.26 25.22
CA SER A 11 33.73 20.05 24.48
C SER A 11 34.13 21.29 25.28
N ASN A 12 35.33 21.29 25.86
CA ASN A 12 36.10 22.51 26.13
C ASN A 12 36.90 22.79 24.84
N THR A 13 36.97 23.98 24.25
CA THR A 13 37.79 25.15 24.63
C THR A 13 37.57 26.30 23.59
N PRO A 14 38.21 27.49 23.67
CA PRO A 14 37.61 28.78 24.00
C PRO A 14 37.36 29.74 22.80
N THR A 15 36.61 30.79 23.08
CA THR A 15 36.27 31.97 22.26
C THR A 15 37.43 32.94 22.02
N HIS A 16 37.56 33.51 20.81
CA HIS A 16 37.81 34.94 20.46
C HIS A 16 38.08 35.12 18.93
N PRO A 17 37.97 36.32 18.33
CA PRO A 17 36.75 36.89 17.74
C PRO A 17 36.81 37.07 16.20
N LEU A 18 35.66 37.35 15.59
CA LEU A 18 35.50 37.73 14.18
C LEU A 18 35.84 39.21 13.95
N ASP A 19 36.56 39.51 12.85
CA ASP A 19 36.39 40.74 12.04
C ASP A 19 37.10 40.60 10.65
N PRO A 20 36.84 41.46 9.63
CA PRO A 20 36.36 41.03 8.32
C PRO A 20 37.24 41.44 7.12
N LEU A 21 36.86 40.94 5.93
CA LEU A 21 37.18 41.42 4.56
C LEU A 21 38.67 41.65 4.18
N ASN A 22 39.18 40.85 3.24
CA ASN A 22 39.88 41.43 2.08
C ASN A 22 39.97 40.47 0.88
N GLU A 23 39.59 41.00 -0.28
CA GLU A 23 39.80 40.41 -1.60
C GLU A 23 41.30 40.33 -1.94
N LYS A 24 41.72 39.29 -2.67
CA LYS A 24 42.75 39.43 -3.72
C LYS A 24 42.76 38.25 -4.69
N ARG A 25 42.85 38.62 -5.96
CA ARG A 25 42.83 37.82 -7.19
C ARG A 25 44.13 37.03 -7.46
N ASP A 26 43.96 36.05 -8.35
CA ASP A 26 44.87 35.52 -9.38
C ASP A 26 45.77 34.28 -9.07
N PRO A 27 46.19 33.48 -10.08
CA PRO A 27 45.59 33.19 -11.39
C PRO A 27 45.63 31.69 -11.82
N ALA A 28 45.04 31.41 -12.99
CA ALA A 28 44.89 30.11 -13.65
C ALA A 28 46.21 29.39 -14.02
N ARG A 29 46.24 28.06 -13.84
CA ARG A 29 47.34 27.18 -14.32
C ARG A 29 46.89 26.30 -15.49
N ARG A 30 47.68 26.41 -16.56
CA ARG A 30 47.65 25.68 -17.84
C ARG A 30 47.98 24.19 -17.68
N ALA A 31 47.39 23.40 -18.58
CA ALA A 31 47.61 21.97 -18.76
C ALA A 31 48.98 21.64 -19.40
N SER A 32 49.54 20.49 -19.03
CA SER A 32 50.62 19.82 -19.74
C SER A 32 50.28 18.32 -19.92
N PHE A 33 50.20 17.88 -21.17
CA PHE A 33 50.12 16.47 -21.58
C PHE A 33 51.50 15.99 -22.02
N PRO A 34 51.93 14.75 -21.70
CA PRO A 34 53.01 14.10 -22.41
C PRO A 34 52.48 13.22 -23.56
N LYS A 35 53.25 13.20 -24.66
CA LYS A 35 53.02 12.47 -25.91
C LYS A 35 53.29 10.96 -25.77
N GLY A 36 52.37 10.16 -26.30
CA GLY A 36 52.64 9.12 -27.30
C GLY A 36 53.15 7.74 -26.87
N SER A 37 52.29 6.72 -27.02
CA SER A 37 52.65 5.48 -27.70
C SER A 37 51.42 4.91 -28.40
N LYS A 38 51.59 4.51 -29.66
CA LYS A 38 50.58 4.02 -30.59
C LYS A 38 50.38 2.52 -30.36
N PHE A 39 49.14 2.05 -30.23
CA PHE A 39 48.67 0.81 -30.86
C PHE A 39 47.13 0.79 -30.87
N THR A 40 46.58 0.37 -32.01
CA THR A 40 45.19 -0.03 -32.27
C THR A 40 44.08 1.03 -32.26
N SER A 41 43.95 1.71 -33.40
CA SER A 41 42.66 2.06 -33.98
C SER A 41 42.04 0.81 -34.61
N LEU A 42 40.83 0.45 -34.22
CA LEU A 42 39.80 -0.21 -35.05
C LEU A 42 38.53 -0.30 -34.19
N PHE A 43 37.38 0.04 -34.79
CA PHE A 43 36.03 0.20 -34.20
C PHE A 43 35.73 1.59 -33.61
N GLY A 44 35.59 2.55 -34.51
CA GLY A 44 34.85 3.79 -34.26
C GLY A 44 33.34 3.55 -34.24
N GLY A 45 32.67 4.22 -33.31
CA GLY A 45 31.22 4.26 -33.16
C GLY A 45 30.85 4.81 -31.79
N SER A 46 30.95 6.13 -31.59
CA SER A 46 30.53 6.79 -30.35
C SER A 46 29.00 6.75 -30.22
N PRO A 47 28.41 6.19 -29.15
CA PRO A 47 26.98 6.31 -28.92
C PRO A 47 26.68 7.70 -28.35
N LYS A 48 25.87 8.48 -29.07
CA LYS A 48 25.30 9.73 -28.56
C LYS A 48 24.54 9.43 -27.26
N SER A 49 24.90 10.08 -26.16
CA SER A 49 24.11 10.10 -24.94
C SER A 49 22.79 10.80 -25.23
N ARG A 50 21.70 10.03 -25.36
CA ARG A 50 20.34 10.59 -25.32
C ARG A 50 20.10 11.13 -23.91
N SER A 51 19.61 12.36 -23.82
CA SER A 51 19.22 12.95 -22.53
C SER A 51 18.05 12.16 -21.94
N GLU A 52 18.03 12.00 -20.61
CA GLU A 52 16.94 11.32 -19.89
C GLU A 52 15.56 11.92 -20.21
N ALA A 53 15.51 13.23 -20.51
CA ALA A 53 14.30 13.92 -20.94
C ALA A 53 13.74 13.42 -22.30
N ALA A 54 14.61 13.02 -23.23
CA ALA A 54 14.18 12.45 -24.51
C ALA A 54 13.61 11.04 -24.31
N VAL A 55 14.22 10.24 -23.44
CA VAL A 55 13.71 8.92 -23.06
C VAL A 55 12.36 9.03 -22.36
N LEU A 56 12.18 10.02 -21.49
CA LEU A 56 10.90 10.26 -20.80
C LEU A 56 9.78 10.63 -21.77
N ARG A 57 10.06 11.46 -22.79
CA ARG A 57 9.10 11.82 -23.85
C ARG A 57 8.73 10.63 -24.72
N GLU A 58 9.69 9.80 -25.09
CA GLU A 58 9.48 8.60 -25.91
C GLU A 58 8.69 7.54 -25.11
N ALA A 59 8.94 7.41 -23.80
CA ALA A 59 8.15 6.57 -22.90
C ALA A 59 6.70 7.07 -22.73
N LEU A 60 6.49 8.39 -22.64
CA LEU A 60 5.15 9.01 -22.63
C LEU A 60 4.39 8.75 -23.94
N ALA A 61 5.06 8.88 -25.09
CA ALA A 61 4.48 8.56 -26.39
C ALA A 61 4.17 7.06 -26.53
N ALA A 62 5.04 6.17 -26.03
CA ALA A 62 4.81 4.73 -26.01
C ALA A 62 3.66 4.34 -25.07
N GLN A 63 3.53 4.98 -23.91
CA GLN A 63 2.39 4.84 -23.00
C GLN A 63 1.09 5.27 -23.69
N GLN A 64 1.14 6.39 -24.43
CA GLN A 64 0.01 6.87 -25.20
C GLN A 64 -0.38 5.89 -26.32
N GLN A 65 0.59 5.23 -26.97
CA GLN A 65 0.34 4.21 -27.98
C GLN A 65 -0.18 2.89 -27.40
N ALA A 66 0.26 2.50 -26.19
CA ALA A 66 -0.21 1.30 -25.51
C ALA A 66 -1.70 1.39 -25.14
N LEU A 67 -2.15 2.57 -24.68
CA LEU A 67 -3.56 2.86 -24.42
C LEU A 67 -4.46 2.68 -25.66
N LEU A 68 -3.91 2.83 -26.88
CA LEU A 68 -4.65 2.64 -28.14
C LEU A 68 -4.89 1.16 -28.47
N ASN A 69 -4.06 0.25 -27.95
CA ASN A 69 -4.08 -1.16 -28.31
C ASN A 69 -4.87 -2.04 -27.32
N SER A 70 -5.48 -1.44 -26.30
CA SER A 70 -6.41 -2.13 -25.40
C SER A 70 -7.73 -2.44 -26.14
N PRO A 71 -8.28 -3.66 -26.06
CA PRO A 71 -9.42 -4.07 -26.87
C PRO A 71 -10.69 -3.35 -26.38
N SER A 72 -11.19 -2.41 -27.19
CA SER A 72 -12.54 -1.88 -27.07
C SER A 72 -13.56 -2.96 -27.48
N PRO A 73 -14.75 -3.01 -26.85
CA PRO A 73 -15.80 -3.93 -27.28
C PRO A 73 -16.28 -3.58 -28.70
N SER A 74 -16.58 -4.64 -29.46
CA SER A 74 -17.13 -4.68 -30.81
C SER A 74 -17.94 -3.45 -31.26
N GLN A 75 -17.62 -2.92 -32.45
CA GLN A 75 -18.40 -1.90 -33.15
C GLN A 75 -19.85 -2.39 -33.38
N ILE A 76 -20.79 -1.92 -32.56
CA ILE A 76 -22.22 -2.08 -32.80
C ILE A 76 -22.62 -1.03 -33.84
N SER A 77 -23.16 -1.47 -34.98
CA SER A 77 -23.76 -0.58 -35.98
C SER A 77 -25.04 0.03 -35.42
N LEU A 78 -25.13 1.35 -35.41
CA LEU A 78 -26.30 2.08 -34.92
C LEU A 78 -27.40 2.11 -35.99
N PRO A 79 -28.69 2.00 -35.62
CA PRO A 79 -29.79 2.09 -36.57
C PRO A 79 -30.02 3.54 -37.03
N THR A 80 -30.17 3.74 -38.34
CA THR A 80 -30.50 5.03 -38.96
C THR A 80 -32.00 5.08 -39.26
N ILE A 81 -32.71 6.12 -38.80
CA ILE A 81 -34.09 6.40 -39.19
C ILE A 81 -34.09 7.59 -40.14
N ASN A 82 -34.63 7.41 -41.35
CA ASN A 82 -34.88 8.49 -42.29
C ASN A 82 -36.27 9.08 -42.04
N LEU A 83 -36.34 10.34 -41.62
CA LEU A 83 -37.59 11.10 -41.57
C LEU A 83 -37.83 11.77 -42.94
N THR A 84 -38.83 11.30 -43.68
CA THR A 84 -39.37 12.01 -44.85
C THR A 84 -40.59 12.83 -44.44
N THR A 85 -40.52 14.16 -44.56
CA THR A 85 -41.68 15.05 -44.41
C THR A 85 -42.55 15.02 -45.66
N ALA A 86 -43.87 15.13 -45.49
CA ALA A 86 -44.91 14.93 -46.52
C ALA A 86 -45.05 16.06 -47.57
N THR A 87 -44.02 16.87 -47.81
CA THR A 87 -44.00 17.90 -48.85
C THR A 87 -42.72 17.72 -49.64
N GLY A 88 -42.86 17.29 -50.91
CA GLY A 88 -41.79 16.82 -51.80
C GLY A 88 -40.77 17.87 -52.27
N GLU A 89 -40.21 18.66 -51.36
CA GLU A 89 -39.06 19.53 -51.63
C GLU A 89 -37.80 18.97 -50.96
N LYS A 90 -36.79 18.67 -51.78
CA LYS A 90 -35.47 18.23 -51.31
C LYS A 90 -34.67 19.44 -50.85
N MET A 91 -34.78 19.83 -49.57
CA MET A 91 -33.72 20.59 -48.91
C MET A 91 -32.55 19.64 -48.58
N PRO A 92 -31.28 20.06 -48.70
CA PRO A 92 -30.15 19.32 -48.17
C PRO A 92 -30.22 19.39 -46.65
N THR A 93 -30.99 18.48 -46.06
CA THR A 93 -30.99 18.25 -44.62
C THR A 93 -29.77 17.38 -44.34
N GLU A 94 -28.75 17.93 -43.68
CA GLU A 94 -27.72 17.11 -43.05
C GLU A 94 -28.42 16.02 -42.24
N ALA A 95 -28.11 14.76 -42.54
CA ALA A 95 -28.59 13.64 -41.77
C ALA A 95 -28.05 13.78 -40.34
N LYS A 96 -28.84 14.38 -39.45
CA LYS A 96 -28.54 14.42 -38.02
C LYS A 96 -28.72 13.02 -37.47
N THR A 97 -27.68 12.21 -37.55
CA THR A 97 -27.57 11.00 -36.74
C THR A 97 -27.61 11.45 -35.28
N LEU A 98 -28.58 10.94 -34.51
CA LEU A 98 -28.71 11.19 -33.06
C LEU A 98 -27.42 10.93 -32.27
N PHE A 99 -26.53 10.14 -32.85
CA PHE A 99 -25.19 9.85 -32.35
C PHE A 99 -24.18 10.08 -33.48
N GLN A 100 -23.41 11.16 -33.40
CA GLN A 100 -22.17 11.25 -34.15
C GLN A 100 -21.11 10.43 -33.39
N PRO A 101 -20.34 9.55 -34.06
CA PRO A 101 -19.24 8.88 -33.40
C PRO A 101 -18.26 9.93 -32.85
N PRO A 102 -17.78 9.76 -31.60
CA PRO A 102 -16.88 10.72 -30.97
C PRO A 102 -15.64 10.93 -31.85
N CYS A 103 -15.13 12.16 -31.86
CA CYS A 103 -13.93 12.46 -32.64
C CYS A 103 -12.74 11.64 -32.13
N PRO A 104 -11.68 11.43 -32.94
CA PRO A 104 -10.53 10.63 -32.51
C PRO A 104 -9.91 11.09 -31.18
N ASP A 105 -9.93 12.39 -30.89
CA ASP A 105 -9.40 12.93 -29.62
C ASP A 105 -10.32 12.65 -28.43
N GLU A 106 -11.64 12.70 -28.64
CA GLU A 106 -12.62 12.32 -27.63
C GLU A 106 -12.57 10.82 -27.33
N GLN A 107 -12.41 9.98 -28.36
CA GLN A 107 -12.18 8.54 -28.18
C GLN A 107 -10.92 8.27 -27.34
N ARG A 108 -9.81 9.00 -27.59
CA ARG A 108 -8.59 8.89 -26.79
C ARG A 108 -8.80 9.29 -25.35
N ARG A 109 -9.56 10.37 -25.11
CA ARG A 109 -9.88 10.85 -23.77
C ARG A 109 -10.72 9.83 -23.01
N VAL A 110 -11.76 9.28 -23.63
CA VAL A 110 -12.60 8.22 -23.04
C VAL A 110 -11.79 6.97 -22.74
N ALA A 111 -10.93 6.53 -23.66
CA ALA A 111 -10.06 5.37 -23.45
C ALA A 111 -9.11 5.58 -22.26
N ARG A 112 -8.49 6.77 -22.15
CA ARG A 112 -7.66 7.14 -21.00
C ARG A 112 -8.44 7.13 -19.70
N ALA A 113 -9.65 7.71 -19.69
CA ALA A 113 -10.51 7.71 -18.52
C ALA A 113 -10.85 6.28 -18.08
N HIS A 114 -11.24 5.40 -19.02
CA HIS A 114 -11.54 3.98 -18.75
C HIS A 114 -10.32 3.16 -18.30
N ALA A 115 -9.12 3.52 -18.75
CA ALA A 115 -7.86 2.91 -18.32
C ALA A 115 -7.44 3.34 -16.90
N GLN A 116 -7.92 4.50 -16.43
CA GLN A 116 -7.66 4.98 -15.07
C GLN A 116 -8.78 4.59 -14.10
N PHE A 117 -10.03 4.55 -14.57
CA PHE A 117 -11.20 4.17 -13.80
C PHE A 117 -12.24 3.51 -14.72
N GLY A 118 -12.45 2.20 -14.54
CA GLY A 118 -13.34 1.42 -15.41
C GLY A 118 -14.81 1.79 -15.26
N PRO A 119 -15.62 1.66 -16.33
CA PRO A 119 -17.06 1.86 -16.23
C PRO A 119 -17.73 0.77 -15.37
N LEU A 120 -18.85 1.11 -14.74
CA LEU A 120 -19.66 0.13 -14.01
C LEU A 120 -20.43 -0.75 -15.02
N GLY A 121 -20.08 -2.03 -15.12
CA GLY A 121 -20.68 -2.94 -16.10
C GLY A 121 -22.12 -3.38 -15.77
N SER A 122 -22.48 -3.43 -14.48
CA SER A 122 -23.82 -3.82 -14.02
C SER A 122 -24.13 -3.20 -12.66
N PRO A 123 -25.39 -2.81 -12.37
CA PRO A 123 -25.80 -2.38 -11.04
C PRO A 123 -25.56 -3.43 -9.96
N LYS A 124 -25.53 -4.73 -10.32
CA LYS A 124 -25.20 -5.86 -9.41
C LYS A 124 -23.74 -5.86 -8.97
N HIS A 125 -22.84 -5.11 -9.63
CA HIS A 125 -21.42 -5.06 -9.24
C HIS A 125 -21.18 -4.03 -8.12
N ARG A 126 -22.08 -4.02 -7.14
CA ARG A 126 -22.13 -3.09 -6.02
C ARG A 126 -22.60 -3.85 -4.78
N TYR A 127 -22.02 -3.53 -3.63
CA TYR A 127 -22.35 -4.14 -2.34
C TYR A 127 -22.05 -3.16 -1.21
N HIS A 128 -22.83 -3.16 -0.13
CA HIS A 128 -22.59 -2.25 1.00
C HIS A 128 -21.62 -2.87 2.02
N SER A 129 -20.50 -2.19 2.30
CA SER A 129 -19.61 -2.61 3.38
C SER A 129 -20.20 -2.22 4.73
N LYS A 130 -20.87 -3.16 5.41
CA LYS A 130 -21.44 -2.96 6.74
C LYS A 130 -21.27 -4.25 7.55
N PHE A 131 -20.93 -4.11 8.82
CA PHE A 131 -20.86 -5.24 9.73
C PHE A 131 -22.28 -5.75 10.07
N GLU A 132 -22.47 -7.07 9.95
CA GLU A 132 -23.69 -7.77 10.36
C GLU A 132 -23.31 -9.07 11.09
N GLY A 133 -23.95 -9.34 12.23
CA GLY A 133 -23.76 -10.59 12.99
C GLY A 133 -22.68 -10.52 14.07
N GLU A 134 -22.01 -11.65 14.31
CA GLU A 134 -20.93 -11.78 15.30
C GLU A 134 -19.56 -11.57 14.65
N PHE A 135 -18.68 -10.80 15.31
CA PHE A 135 -17.34 -10.55 14.80
C PHE A 135 -16.44 -11.73 15.16
N GLY A 136 -16.43 -12.72 14.28
CA GLY A 136 -15.56 -13.89 14.37
C GLY A 136 -14.21 -13.66 13.69
N ASP A 137 -13.21 -14.43 14.12
CA ASP A 137 -11.96 -14.54 13.37
C ASP A 137 -12.25 -15.13 11.97
N PRO A 138 -11.59 -14.66 10.90
CA PRO A 138 -11.77 -15.24 9.58
C PRO A 138 -11.38 -16.72 9.61
N ILE A 139 -12.01 -17.53 8.74
CA ILE A 139 -11.63 -18.93 8.56
C ILE A 139 -10.20 -18.97 8.00
N GLU A 140 -9.22 -19.15 8.89
CA GLU A 140 -7.82 -19.28 8.53
C GLU A 140 -7.50 -20.75 8.24
N ASP A 141 -7.31 -21.02 6.95
CA ASP A 141 -6.93 -22.34 6.49
C ASP A 141 -5.41 -22.53 6.65
N GLU A 142 -5.00 -23.71 7.11
CA GLU A 142 -3.59 -24.07 7.22
C GLU A 142 -3.15 -24.89 6.00
N PRO A 143 -1.92 -24.67 5.49
CA PRO A 143 -1.43 -25.47 4.38
C PRO A 143 -1.20 -26.92 4.85
N PRO A 144 -1.43 -27.92 3.99
CA PRO A 144 -1.04 -29.30 4.30
C PRO A 144 0.42 -29.40 4.74
N TYR A 145 0.71 -30.25 5.72
CA TYR A 145 2.05 -30.38 6.31
C TYR A 145 3.18 -30.55 5.29
N TYR A 146 2.90 -31.19 4.15
CA TYR A 146 3.84 -31.30 3.03
C TYR A 146 4.36 -29.92 2.55
N PHE A 147 3.49 -28.94 2.34
CA PHE A 147 3.89 -27.60 1.87
C PHE A 147 4.63 -26.82 2.96
N LEU A 148 4.23 -26.99 4.21
CA LEU A 148 4.92 -26.37 5.34
C LEU A 148 6.34 -26.94 5.49
N LEU A 149 6.48 -28.27 5.52
CA LEU A 149 7.76 -28.97 5.66
C LEU A 149 8.71 -28.63 4.50
N THR A 150 8.22 -28.69 3.25
CA THR A 150 9.04 -28.33 2.08
C THR A 150 9.44 -26.85 2.08
N THR A 151 8.62 -25.95 2.64
CA THR A 151 8.99 -24.54 2.82
C THR A 151 10.14 -24.40 3.83
N TYR A 152 10.05 -25.05 4.99
CA TYR A 152 11.14 -25.06 5.97
C TYR A 152 12.43 -25.66 5.40
N ILE A 153 12.35 -26.81 4.72
CA ILE A 153 13.50 -27.45 4.06
C ILE A 153 14.10 -26.52 3.00
N SER A 154 13.27 -25.83 2.21
CA SER A 154 13.75 -24.89 1.18
C SER A 154 14.54 -23.73 1.80
N TYR A 155 14.03 -23.13 2.87
CA TYR A 155 14.77 -22.09 3.59
C TYR A 155 16.04 -22.63 4.23
N LEU A 156 16.00 -23.82 4.85
CA LEU A 156 17.17 -24.45 5.45
C LEU A 156 18.28 -24.66 4.42
N ILE A 157 17.94 -25.21 3.24
CA ILE A 157 18.89 -25.39 2.13
C ILE A 157 19.49 -24.03 1.74
N LEU A 158 18.66 -23.01 1.47
CA LEU A 158 19.14 -21.69 1.07
C LEU A 158 20.05 -21.04 2.14
N ILE A 159 19.71 -21.19 3.41
CA ILE A 159 20.48 -20.67 4.54
C ILE A 159 21.83 -21.39 4.67
N VAL A 160 21.84 -22.73 4.62
CA VAL A 160 23.07 -23.53 4.67
C VAL A 160 23.99 -23.17 3.51
N PHE A 161 23.50 -23.17 2.28
CA PHE A 161 24.29 -22.77 1.10
C PHE A 161 24.78 -21.33 1.20
N GLY A 162 23.96 -20.42 1.72
CA GLY A 162 24.34 -19.03 1.95
C GLY A 162 25.51 -18.90 2.93
N HIS A 163 25.48 -19.64 4.05
CA HIS A 163 26.55 -19.65 5.05
C HIS A 163 27.82 -20.32 4.53
N VAL A 164 27.70 -21.44 3.80
CA VAL A 164 28.84 -22.08 3.12
C VAL A 164 29.50 -21.06 2.18
N ARG A 165 28.73 -20.36 1.34
CA ARG A 165 29.26 -19.33 0.44
C ARG A 165 29.91 -18.16 1.20
N ASP A 166 29.35 -17.74 2.33
CA ASP A 166 29.96 -16.72 3.20
C ASP A 166 31.28 -17.20 3.82
N PHE A 167 31.36 -18.46 4.27
CA PHE A 167 32.56 -19.05 4.84
C PHE A 167 33.72 -19.04 3.82
N PHE A 168 33.48 -19.57 2.62
CA PHE A 168 34.46 -19.54 1.54
C PHE A 168 34.76 -18.10 1.09
N GLY A 169 33.74 -17.23 0.99
CA GLY A 169 33.89 -15.83 0.62
C GLY A 169 34.78 -15.03 1.58
N LYS A 170 34.55 -15.18 2.90
CA LYS A 170 35.38 -14.57 3.95
C LYS A 170 36.82 -15.10 3.95
N ARG A 171 37.06 -16.35 3.52
CA ARG A 171 38.41 -16.93 3.47
C ARG A 171 39.18 -16.54 2.20
N PHE A 172 38.55 -16.60 1.03
CA PHE A 172 39.20 -16.47 -0.27
C PHE A 172 39.03 -15.07 -0.90
N ARG A 173 38.07 -14.25 -0.43
CA ARG A 173 37.79 -12.90 -0.96
C ARG A 173 37.63 -11.86 0.16
N LYS A 174 38.56 -11.86 1.13
CA LYS A 174 38.51 -11.03 2.36
C LYS A 174 38.11 -9.57 2.13
N GLN A 175 38.66 -8.91 1.12
CA GLN A 175 38.36 -7.50 0.83
C GLN A 175 36.87 -7.23 0.60
N HIS A 176 36.16 -8.12 -0.11
CA HIS A 176 34.73 -7.99 -0.38
C HIS A 176 33.84 -8.22 0.86
N TYR A 177 34.34 -8.91 1.88
CA TYR A 177 33.59 -9.25 3.10
C TYR A 177 34.04 -8.45 4.32
N SER A 178 34.94 -7.48 4.14
CA SER A 178 35.49 -6.64 5.22
C SER A 178 34.41 -5.88 5.99
N HIS A 179 33.36 -5.43 5.32
CA HIS A 179 32.21 -4.75 5.91
C HIS A 179 31.29 -5.65 6.76
N LEU A 180 31.54 -6.97 6.77
CA LEU A 180 30.79 -7.98 7.51
C LEU A 180 31.59 -8.58 8.67
N GLN A 181 32.73 -7.97 8.97
CA GLN A 181 33.63 -8.38 10.04
C GLN A 181 33.87 -7.18 10.92
N GLU A 182 34.10 -7.44 12.20
CA GLU A 182 34.61 -6.41 13.09
C GLU A 182 35.94 -5.90 12.55
N LYS A 183 36.08 -4.58 12.53
CA LYS A 183 37.28 -3.93 12.05
C LYS A 183 37.62 -2.80 13.00
N ASP A 184 38.87 -2.80 13.47
CA ASP A 184 39.41 -1.74 14.34
C ASP A 184 38.57 -1.52 15.62
N GLY A 185 37.98 -2.59 16.17
CA GLY A 185 37.14 -2.54 17.37
C GLY A 185 35.69 -2.11 17.13
N TYR A 186 35.29 -1.85 15.87
CA TYR A 186 33.92 -1.52 15.51
C TYR A 186 33.14 -2.75 15.06
N ALA A 187 31.91 -2.88 15.60
CA ALA A 187 30.94 -3.86 15.15
C ALA A 187 30.52 -3.57 13.69
N PRO A 188 30.14 -4.60 12.90
CA PRO A 188 29.57 -4.40 11.58
C PRO A 188 28.28 -3.55 11.67
N LEU A 189 28.07 -2.69 10.66
CA LEU A 189 26.96 -1.73 10.65
C LEU A 189 25.56 -2.36 10.58
N ASN A 190 25.46 -3.65 10.25
CA ASN A 190 24.19 -4.33 10.00
C ASN A 190 24.01 -5.54 10.90
N SER A 191 22.75 -5.81 11.26
CA SER A 191 22.30 -7.08 11.85
C SER A 191 22.75 -8.28 11.00
N ASP A 192 23.32 -9.29 11.64
CA ASP A 192 23.90 -10.46 10.97
C ASP A 192 22.90 -11.16 10.07
N PHE A 193 21.67 -11.40 10.57
CA PHE A 193 20.65 -12.12 9.81
C PHE A 193 20.01 -11.25 8.72
N ASP A 194 19.70 -9.98 8.98
CA ASP A 194 19.08 -9.09 7.98
C ASP A 194 19.99 -8.85 6.79
N ASN A 195 21.27 -8.67 7.09
CA ASN A 195 22.30 -8.53 6.08
C ASN A 195 22.48 -9.83 5.30
N PHE A 196 22.54 -10.98 5.98
CA PHE A 196 22.58 -12.30 5.34
C PHE A 196 21.40 -12.51 4.39
N TYR A 197 20.18 -12.31 4.88
CA TYR A 197 18.95 -12.49 4.10
C TYR A 197 18.96 -11.59 2.87
N THR A 198 19.31 -10.32 3.04
CA THR A 198 19.38 -9.36 1.93
C THR A 198 20.36 -9.86 0.87
N ARG A 199 21.61 -10.16 1.24
CA ARG A 199 22.67 -10.56 0.30
C ARG A 199 22.44 -11.93 -0.35
N ARG A 200 21.88 -12.89 0.38
CA ARG A 200 21.85 -14.31 -0.05
C ARG A 200 20.50 -14.74 -0.61
N LEU A 201 19.41 -14.14 -0.13
CA LEU A 201 18.05 -14.48 -0.54
C LEU A 201 17.44 -13.34 -1.37
N LYS A 202 17.16 -12.17 -0.75
CA LYS A 202 16.44 -11.07 -1.42
C LYS A 202 17.11 -10.62 -2.72
N MET A 203 18.43 -10.46 -2.73
CA MET A 203 19.16 -10.00 -3.93
C MET A 203 18.90 -10.90 -5.14
N ARG A 204 18.71 -12.22 -4.96
CA ARG A 204 18.46 -13.14 -6.08
C ARG A 204 17.12 -12.93 -6.76
N ILE A 205 16.15 -12.37 -6.04
CA ILE A 205 14.78 -12.13 -6.51
C ILE A 205 14.47 -10.64 -6.57
N ASN A 206 15.49 -9.79 -6.55
CA ASN A 206 15.35 -8.33 -6.44
C ASN A 206 14.62 -7.71 -7.64
N ASP A 207 14.56 -8.41 -8.78
CA ASP A 207 13.82 -7.97 -9.96
C ASP A 207 12.30 -7.94 -9.73
N CYS A 208 11.80 -8.71 -8.77
CA CYS A 208 10.40 -8.75 -8.36
C CYS A 208 10.03 -7.57 -7.44
N PHE A 209 11.01 -6.84 -6.89
CA PHE A 209 10.78 -5.74 -5.96
C PHE A 209 11.09 -4.39 -6.62
N SER A 210 10.40 -3.34 -6.18
CA SER A 210 10.69 -1.95 -6.60
C SER A 210 10.76 -1.79 -8.13
N ARG A 211 9.81 -2.37 -8.86
CA ARG A 211 9.68 -2.16 -10.31
C ARG A 211 9.29 -0.70 -10.55
N PRO A 212 10.07 0.06 -11.33
CA PRO A 212 9.74 1.46 -11.61
C PRO A 212 8.53 1.56 -12.53
N THR A 213 7.69 2.57 -12.30
CA THR A 213 6.45 2.83 -13.05
C THR A 213 6.41 4.29 -13.51
N THR A 214 5.59 4.59 -14.50
CA THR A 214 5.37 5.95 -15.01
C THR A 214 3.90 6.24 -15.26
N GLY A 215 3.53 7.52 -15.26
CA GLY A 215 2.15 7.98 -15.43
C GLY A 215 1.26 7.70 -14.22
N VAL A 216 -0.05 7.64 -14.45
CA VAL A 216 -1.06 7.52 -13.40
C VAL A 216 -1.30 6.04 -13.04
N PRO A 217 -1.15 5.63 -11.76
CA PRO A 217 -1.41 4.26 -11.32
C PRO A 217 -2.91 4.03 -11.03
N GLY A 218 -3.73 4.09 -12.07
CA GLY A 218 -5.18 3.86 -12.03
C GLY A 218 -5.54 2.37 -12.09
N ARG A 219 -6.64 2.03 -12.80
CA ARG A 219 -7.02 0.63 -13.14
C ARG A 219 -5.88 -0.12 -13.84
N PHE A 220 -5.16 0.54 -14.73
CA PHE A 220 -3.90 0.06 -15.32
C PHE A 220 -2.70 0.86 -14.82
N ILE A 221 -1.52 0.22 -14.84
CA ILE A 221 -0.24 0.82 -14.50
C ILE A 221 0.82 0.49 -15.55
N THR A 222 1.63 1.49 -15.90
CA THR A 222 2.70 1.37 -16.89
C THR A 222 4.03 1.12 -16.18
N VAL A 223 4.59 -0.07 -16.36
CA VAL A 223 5.88 -0.49 -15.81
C VAL A 223 6.99 -0.14 -16.80
N LEU A 224 8.08 0.43 -16.29
CA LEU A 224 9.29 0.65 -17.10
C LEU A 224 10.09 -0.65 -17.17
N ASP A 225 10.35 -1.13 -18.39
CA ASP A 225 11.02 -2.41 -18.57
C ASP A 225 12.50 -2.29 -18.20
N ARG A 226 12.98 -3.30 -17.47
CA ARG A 226 14.37 -3.38 -17.02
C ARG A 226 14.89 -4.80 -17.10
N LYS A 227 16.20 -4.93 -17.28
CA LYS A 227 16.91 -6.21 -17.31
C LYS A 227 18.12 -6.17 -16.37
N SER A 228 18.42 -7.31 -15.76
CA SER A 228 19.69 -7.53 -15.06
C SER A 228 20.49 -8.63 -15.78
N ASP A 229 21.79 -8.42 -15.91
CA ASP A 229 22.74 -9.38 -16.47
C ASP A 229 23.72 -9.92 -15.39
N ASP A 230 23.57 -9.50 -14.14
CA ASP A 230 24.53 -9.74 -13.04
C ASP A 230 23.88 -10.37 -11.79
N GLY A 231 22.79 -11.12 -12.00
CA GLY A 231 22.07 -11.79 -10.92
C GLY A 231 21.31 -10.83 -10.02
N ASN A 232 20.65 -9.83 -10.63
CA ASN A 232 19.79 -8.82 -10.00
C ASN A 232 20.53 -7.82 -9.09
N ASN A 233 21.84 -7.67 -9.28
CA ASN A 233 22.65 -6.71 -8.56
C ASN A 233 22.53 -5.29 -9.13
N THR A 234 22.47 -5.18 -10.46
CA THR A 234 22.16 -3.93 -11.17
C THR A 234 21.07 -4.15 -12.21
N PHE A 235 20.35 -3.07 -12.54
CA PHE A 235 19.30 -3.07 -13.55
C PHE A 235 19.58 -2.01 -14.62
N LYS A 236 19.48 -2.42 -15.88
CA LYS A 236 19.52 -1.53 -17.05
C LYS A 236 18.08 -1.28 -17.52
N MET A 237 17.70 -0.02 -17.65
CA MET A 237 16.42 0.36 -18.25
C MET A 237 16.47 0.12 -19.76
N LEU A 238 15.42 -0.50 -20.32
CA LEU A 238 15.38 -0.84 -21.75
C LEU A 238 14.83 0.28 -22.63
N GLY A 239 14.24 1.32 -22.02
CA GLY A 239 13.56 2.41 -22.75
C GLY A 239 12.17 2.03 -23.25
N THR A 240 11.75 0.76 -23.11
CA THR A 240 10.39 0.29 -23.38
C THR A 240 9.54 0.30 -22.12
N THR A 241 8.22 0.24 -22.32
CA THR A 241 7.26 0.19 -21.23
C THR A 241 6.23 -0.91 -21.47
N THR A 242 5.70 -1.47 -20.39
CA THR A 242 4.66 -2.47 -20.40
C THR A 242 3.47 -1.99 -19.59
N GLU A 243 2.31 -1.83 -20.22
CA GLU A 243 1.04 -1.61 -19.52
C GLU A 243 0.52 -2.92 -18.91
N THR A 244 0.03 -2.84 -17.67
CA THR A 244 -0.42 -3.99 -16.90
C THR A 244 -1.66 -3.65 -16.08
N LEU A 245 -2.54 -4.63 -15.85
CA LEU A 245 -3.61 -4.50 -14.88
C LEU A 245 -3.01 -4.27 -13.50
N ASN A 246 -3.44 -3.21 -12.82
CA ASN A 246 -2.86 -2.78 -11.56
C ASN A 246 -3.54 -3.48 -10.38
N MET A 247 -2.86 -4.47 -9.78
CA MET A 247 -3.27 -5.10 -8.51
C MET A 247 -2.30 -4.76 -7.38
N SER A 248 -1.51 -3.70 -7.52
CA SER A 248 -0.34 -3.42 -6.68
C SER A 248 -0.39 -2.08 -5.92
N SER A 249 -1.22 -1.13 -6.33
CA SER A 249 -1.37 0.17 -5.66
C SER A 249 -2.51 0.19 -4.64
N TYR A 250 -2.38 1.01 -3.61
CA TYR A 250 -3.45 1.24 -2.61
C TYR A 250 -4.49 2.28 -3.05
N ASN A 251 -4.74 2.41 -4.35
CA ASN A 251 -5.69 3.37 -4.92
C ASN A 251 -7.14 2.87 -4.76
N TYR A 252 -7.59 2.66 -3.52
CA TYR A 252 -8.83 1.94 -3.21
C TYR A 252 -10.06 2.56 -3.85
N LEU A 253 -10.27 3.88 -3.74
CA LEU A 253 -11.43 4.55 -4.34
C LEU A 253 -11.19 5.01 -5.78
N GLY A 254 -9.99 4.81 -6.34
CA GLY A 254 -9.71 5.15 -7.73
C GLY A 254 -9.60 6.66 -8.00
N PHE A 255 -9.10 7.45 -7.04
CA PHE A 255 -8.90 8.91 -7.21
C PHE A 255 -7.57 9.27 -7.87
N ALA A 256 -6.66 8.32 -8.09
CA ALA A 256 -5.50 8.55 -8.95
C ALA A 256 -5.95 8.58 -10.44
N GLN A 257 -6.17 9.79 -10.94
CA GLN A 257 -6.63 10.09 -12.31
C GLN A 257 -5.82 11.28 -12.87
N SER A 258 -5.64 11.36 -14.18
CA SER A 258 -4.95 12.49 -14.84
C SER A 258 -5.88 13.65 -15.19
N GLU A 259 -7.19 13.42 -15.14
CA GLU A 259 -8.25 14.38 -15.49
C GLU A 259 -9.43 14.16 -14.54
N GLY A 260 -10.26 15.19 -14.39
CA GLY A 260 -11.47 15.14 -13.57
C GLY A 260 -11.37 16.02 -12.33
N PRO A 261 -12.43 16.09 -11.51
CA PRO A 261 -12.59 17.15 -10.53
C PRO A 261 -11.40 17.32 -9.56
N CYS A 262 -10.77 16.21 -9.15
CA CYS A 262 -9.59 16.29 -8.27
C CYS A 262 -8.33 16.77 -9.02
N ALA A 263 -8.01 16.17 -10.17
CA ALA A 263 -6.81 16.50 -10.94
C ALA A 263 -6.86 17.93 -11.49
N ASP A 264 -8.02 18.35 -12.01
CA ASP A 264 -8.24 19.68 -12.58
C ASP A 264 -8.16 20.76 -11.48
N ALA A 265 -8.73 20.47 -10.29
CA ALA A 265 -8.63 21.38 -9.15
C ALA A 265 -7.19 21.48 -8.62
N ALA A 266 -6.46 20.37 -8.57
CA ALA A 266 -5.04 20.37 -8.21
C ALA A 266 -4.21 21.20 -9.20
N GLU A 267 -4.42 21.06 -10.52
CA GLU A 267 -3.76 21.89 -11.53
C GLU A 267 -4.07 23.38 -11.35
N ALA A 268 -5.35 23.73 -11.18
CA ALA A 268 -5.77 25.11 -10.95
C ALA A 268 -5.13 25.71 -9.69
N SER A 269 -4.99 24.91 -8.63
CA SER A 269 -4.33 25.33 -7.39
C SER A 269 -2.85 25.66 -7.59
N ILE A 270 -2.13 24.94 -8.45
CA ILE A 270 -0.72 25.22 -8.75
C ILE A 270 -0.58 26.60 -9.38
N ARG A 271 -1.49 26.97 -10.30
CA ARG A 271 -1.49 28.29 -10.95
C ARG A 271 -1.78 29.42 -9.97
N LYS A 272 -2.61 29.16 -8.94
CA LYS A 272 -3.06 30.17 -7.96
C LYS A 272 -2.12 30.32 -6.76
N TYR A 273 -1.66 29.20 -6.19
CA TYR A 273 -0.94 29.14 -4.93
C TYR A 273 0.52 28.66 -5.06
N GLY A 274 0.94 28.23 -6.25
CA GLY A 274 2.24 27.60 -6.46
C GLY A 274 2.30 26.15 -5.97
N ILE A 275 3.52 25.62 -5.88
CA ILE A 275 3.76 24.19 -5.58
C ILE A 275 4.04 23.89 -4.10
N ALA A 276 4.45 24.89 -3.31
CA ALA A 276 4.86 24.72 -1.91
C ALA A 276 4.70 26.02 -1.12
N MET A 277 4.48 25.90 0.20
CA MET A 277 4.48 27.03 1.13
C MET A 277 5.88 27.37 1.66
N ALA A 278 6.84 26.44 1.56
CA ALA A 278 8.25 26.61 1.95
C ALA A 278 8.43 27.15 3.39
N SER A 279 7.63 26.65 4.33
CA SER A 279 7.60 27.10 5.72
C SER A 279 6.89 26.07 6.62
N PRO A 280 7.35 25.88 7.87
CA PRO A 280 6.62 25.11 8.87
C PRO A 280 5.28 25.75 9.23
N ARG A 281 4.37 24.90 9.71
CA ARG A 281 3.02 25.31 10.14
C ARG A 281 3.05 26.31 11.29
N SER A 282 4.05 26.23 12.17
CA SER A 282 4.19 27.11 13.34
C SER A 282 4.56 28.56 13.01
N ASP A 283 5.11 28.79 11.82
CA ASP A 283 5.56 30.11 11.37
C ASP A 283 4.58 30.66 10.33
N SER A 284 4.94 30.63 9.04
CA SER A 284 4.13 31.15 7.93
C SER A 284 3.48 30.08 7.05
N GLY A 285 3.64 28.80 7.40
CA GLY A 285 3.18 27.67 6.57
C GLY A 285 1.70 27.29 6.70
N THR A 286 0.93 27.91 7.61
CA THR A 286 -0.50 27.64 7.74
C THR A 286 -1.31 28.42 6.70
N SER A 287 -1.97 27.70 5.79
CA SER A 287 -2.86 28.29 4.77
C SER A 287 -4.34 28.05 5.08
N GLU A 288 -5.23 28.84 4.46
CA GLU A 288 -6.69 28.60 4.49
C GLU A 288 -7.05 27.20 3.97
N LEU A 289 -6.36 26.73 2.93
CA LEU A 289 -6.53 25.37 2.38
C LEU A 289 -6.23 24.29 3.43
N THR A 290 -5.26 24.55 4.31
CA THR A 290 -4.89 23.61 5.37
C THR A 290 -5.99 23.52 6.43
N VAL A 291 -6.53 24.66 6.84
CA VAL A 291 -7.62 24.73 7.83
C VAL A 291 -8.88 24.07 7.26
N GLU A 292 -9.23 24.40 6.00
CA GLU A 292 -10.36 23.79 5.29
C GLU A 292 -10.26 22.26 5.22
N VAL A 293 -9.08 21.72 4.89
CA VAL A 293 -8.86 20.27 4.85
C VAL A 293 -8.97 19.65 6.24
N GLU A 294 -8.43 20.30 7.27
CA GLU A 294 -8.56 19.82 8.66
C GLU A 294 -10.03 19.76 9.10
N ASP A 295 -10.83 20.75 8.73
CA ASP A 295 -12.27 20.78 9.04
C ASP A 295 -13.05 19.70 8.26
N LEU A 296 -12.74 19.53 6.97
CA LEU A 296 -13.33 18.48 6.14
C LEU A 296 -13.01 17.08 6.69
N ILE A 297 -11.76 16.84 7.09
CA ILE A 297 -11.35 15.56 7.69
C ILE A 297 -12.07 15.34 9.01
N ALA A 298 -12.11 16.35 9.89
CA ALA A 298 -12.77 16.26 11.20
C ALA A 298 -14.25 15.92 11.04
N LYS A 299 -14.96 16.62 10.14
CA LYS A 299 -16.36 16.32 9.78
C LYS A 299 -16.51 14.91 9.21
N PHE A 300 -15.61 14.51 8.31
CA PHE A 300 -15.69 13.20 7.64
C PHE A 300 -15.57 12.04 8.64
N VAL A 301 -14.61 12.07 9.55
CA VAL A 301 -14.40 10.99 10.52
C VAL A 301 -15.22 11.13 11.81
N GLY A 302 -16.02 12.19 11.92
CA GLY A 302 -16.89 12.44 13.08
C GLY A 302 -16.12 12.85 14.34
N LYS A 303 -15.07 13.66 14.21
CA LYS A 303 -14.28 14.18 15.33
C LYS A 303 -14.35 15.70 15.45
N PRO A 304 -14.21 16.26 16.67
CA PRO A 304 -14.29 17.72 16.86
C PRO A 304 -13.19 18.51 16.16
N ALA A 305 -11.99 17.94 16.00
CA ALA A 305 -10.87 18.61 15.35
C ALA A 305 -9.93 17.59 14.68
N SER A 306 -9.19 18.05 13.69
CA SER A 306 -8.10 17.27 13.08
C SER A 306 -6.87 18.13 12.79
N MET A 307 -5.75 17.44 12.54
CA MET A 307 -4.48 18.04 12.14
C MET A 307 -3.86 17.23 11.01
N VAL A 308 -3.50 17.90 9.92
CA VAL A 308 -2.92 17.27 8.72
C VAL A 308 -1.39 17.32 8.74
N PHE A 309 -0.77 16.28 8.19
CA PHE A 309 0.67 16.07 8.07
C PHE A 309 1.05 15.83 6.61
N SER A 310 2.26 16.23 6.22
CA SER A 310 2.77 16.07 4.86
C SER A 310 3.16 14.62 4.50
N MET A 311 3.37 13.73 5.48
CA MET A 311 3.74 12.33 5.25
C MET A 311 3.07 11.37 6.24
N GLY A 312 2.45 10.30 5.75
CA GLY A 312 1.69 9.35 6.58
C GLY A 312 2.52 8.57 7.61
N PHE A 313 3.76 8.16 7.29
CA PHE A 313 4.64 7.50 8.26
C PHE A 313 4.99 8.44 9.43
N VAL A 314 5.27 9.70 9.10
CA VAL A 314 5.65 10.74 10.07
C VAL A 314 4.50 11.04 11.02
N THR A 315 3.25 10.99 10.55
CA THR A 315 2.05 11.17 11.37
C THR A 315 2.09 10.31 12.63
N ASN A 316 2.33 8.99 12.52
CA ASN A 316 2.48 8.12 13.69
C ASN A 316 3.79 8.42 14.45
N ALA A 317 4.90 8.48 13.72
CA ALA A 317 6.24 8.59 14.31
C ALA A 317 6.41 9.80 15.24
N THR A 318 5.79 10.94 14.91
CA THR A 318 5.89 12.17 15.71
C THR A 318 4.72 12.38 16.66
N THR A 319 3.59 11.71 16.46
CA THR A 319 2.42 11.83 17.35
C THR A 319 2.68 11.15 18.69
N PHE A 320 3.15 9.90 18.71
CA PHE A 320 3.34 9.15 19.97
C PHE A 320 4.23 9.89 21.00
N PRO A 321 5.39 10.47 20.63
CA PRO A 321 6.22 11.23 21.56
C PRO A 321 5.57 12.46 22.21
N THR A 322 4.46 12.96 21.65
CA THR A 322 3.74 14.11 22.20
C THR A 322 2.61 13.71 23.17
N ILE A 323 2.05 12.52 23.02
CA ILE A 323 0.86 12.07 23.79
C ILE A 323 1.20 11.11 24.93
N VAL A 324 2.28 10.33 24.79
CA VAL A 324 2.79 9.40 25.79
C VAL A 324 4.29 9.62 26.02
N GLY A 325 4.77 9.23 27.21
CA GLY A 325 6.20 9.32 27.55
C GLY A 325 6.53 8.61 28.85
N LYS A 326 7.60 9.03 29.53
CA LYS A 326 8.07 8.40 30.79
C LYS A 326 6.94 8.28 31.83
N GLY A 327 6.73 7.05 32.32
CA GLY A 327 5.66 6.72 33.27
C GLY A 327 4.30 6.43 32.63
N CYS A 328 4.21 6.40 31.30
CA CYS A 328 3.06 5.87 30.55
C CYS A 328 3.36 4.45 30.05
N LEU A 329 2.29 3.69 29.79
CA LEU A 329 2.33 2.38 29.15
C LEU A 329 1.63 2.46 27.79
N MET A 330 2.27 1.90 26.78
CA MET A 330 1.66 1.63 25.49
C MET A 330 1.50 0.12 25.30
N ILE A 331 0.29 -0.34 25.03
CA ILE A 331 -0.02 -1.72 24.68
C ILE A 331 -0.31 -1.76 23.18
N SER A 332 0.56 -2.40 22.41
CA SER A 332 0.52 -2.44 20.94
C SER A 332 0.09 -3.82 20.45
N ASP A 333 -0.75 -3.88 19.43
CA ASP A 333 -0.94 -5.13 18.68
C ASP A 333 0.41 -5.57 18.09
N GLU A 334 0.65 -6.89 18.07
CA GLU A 334 1.92 -7.45 17.58
C GLU A 334 2.15 -7.18 16.09
N LEU A 335 1.11 -7.01 15.27
CA LEU A 335 1.23 -6.75 13.84
C LEU A 335 1.20 -5.27 13.47
N ASN A 336 1.11 -4.38 14.46
CA ASN A 336 1.12 -2.94 14.22
C ASN A 336 2.30 -2.47 13.35
N HIS A 337 1.97 -1.52 12.47
CA HIS A 337 2.85 -1.00 11.45
C HIS A 337 4.14 -0.41 12.02
N SER A 338 5.19 -0.46 11.21
CA SER A 338 6.52 0.03 11.56
C SER A 338 6.55 1.48 12.05
N SER A 339 5.64 2.34 11.57
CA SER A 339 5.51 3.74 12.01
C SER A 339 5.03 3.86 13.47
N ILE A 340 4.09 3.01 13.90
CA ILE A 340 3.64 2.93 15.29
C ILE A 340 4.79 2.44 16.17
N ARG A 341 5.46 1.34 15.76
CA ARG A 341 6.61 0.79 16.50
C ARG A 341 7.73 1.82 16.65
N PHE A 342 8.01 2.59 15.60
CA PHE A 342 9.03 3.63 15.60
C PHE A 342 8.64 4.79 16.52
N GLY A 343 7.42 5.34 16.39
CA GLY A 343 6.95 6.43 17.26
C GLY A 343 6.85 6.04 18.73
N ALA A 344 6.42 4.81 19.01
CA ALA A 344 6.38 4.25 20.36
C ALA A 344 7.77 4.24 21.03
N ARG A 345 8.79 3.79 20.29
CA ARG A 345 10.18 3.80 20.78
C ARG A 345 10.68 5.22 21.03
N LEU A 346 10.36 6.16 20.15
CA LEU A 346 10.74 7.57 20.31
C LEU A 346 10.08 8.23 21.53
N SER A 347 8.89 7.78 21.95
CA SER A 347 8.18 8.38 23.07
C SER A 347 8.86 8.19 24.43
N GLY A 348 9.66 7.14 24.60
CA GLY A 348 10.23 6.75 25.90
C GLY A 348 9.19 6.22 26.89
N ALA A 349 7.97 5.90 26.44
CA ALA A 349 6.99 5.14 27.21
C ALA A 349 7.41 3.67 27.33
N MET A 350 6.87 2.97 28.33
CA MET A 350 6.99 1.51 28.38
C MET A 350 6.10 0.92 27.30
N VAL A 351 6.60 -0.05 26.53
CA VAL A 351 5.84 -0.70 25.45
C VAL A 351 5.70 -2.18 25.75
N THR A 352 4.48 -2.69 25.67
CA THR A 352 4.16 -4.12 25.74
C THR A 352 3.33 -4.49 24.52
N MET A 353 3.43 -5.73 24.05
CA MET A 353 2.65 -6.23 22.93
C MET A 353 1.62 -7.26 23.42
N PHE A 354 0.47 -7.32 22.74
CA PHE A 354 -0.49 -8.41 22.85
C PHE A 354 -0.61 -9.11 21.49
N LYS A 355 -0.99 -10.39 21.51
CA LYS A 355 -1.20 -11.20 20.31
C LYS A 355 -2.23 -10.56 19.39
N HIS A 356 -2.03 -10.72 18.09
CA HIS A 356 -2.83 -10.07 17.07
C HIS A 356 -4.32 -10.34 17.29
N ASN A 357 -5.10 -9.28 17.42
CA ASN A 357 -6.55 -9.32 17.59
C ASN A 357 -7.08 -10.16 18.79
N ASP A 358 -6.22 -10.63 19.70
CA ASP A 358 -6.60 -11.50 20.82
C ASP A 358 -7.04 -10.68 22.04
N MET A 359 -8.36 -10.54 22.21
CA MET A 359 -8.95 -9.77 23.31
C MET A 359 -8.67 -10.39 24.69
N ARG A 360 -8.44 -11.70 24.78
CA ARG A 360 -8.12 -12.38 26.05
C ARG A 360 -6.69 -12.07 26.48
N ASP A 361 -5.74 -12.04 25.54
CA ASP A 361 -4.38 -11.58 25.83
C ASP A 361 -4.36 -10.09 26.19
N LEU A 362 -5.07 -9.25 25.43
CA LEU A 362 -5.18 -7.82 25.74
C LEU A 362 -5.71 -7.59 27.17
N GLU A 363 -6.80 -8.26 27.55
CA GLU A 363 -7.36 -8.18 28.90
C GLU A 363 -6.35 -8.64 29.97
N ARG A 364 -5.63 -9.75 29.72
CA ARG A 364 -4.58 -10.23 30.63
C ARG A 364 -3.48 -9.17 30.82
N LYS A 365 -2.98 -8.57 29.74
CA LYS A 365 -1.96 -7.51 29.78
C LYS A 365 -2.44 -6.27 30.52
N LEU A 366 -3.70 -5.87 30.32
CA LEU A 366 -4.31 -4.75 31.02
C LEU A 366 -4.40 -5.02 32.54
N ARG A 367 -4.88 -6.20 32.94
CA ARG A 367 -4.97 -6.58 34.36
C ARG A 367 -3.62 -6.60 35.04
N GLU A 368 -2.62 -7.19 34.39
CA GLU A 368 -1.24 -7.23 34.89
C GLU A 368 -0.67 -5.81 35.03
N ALA A 369 -0.78 -4.99 33.99
CA ALA A 369 -0.28 -3.63 34.00
C ALA A 369 -0.94 -2.75 35.08
N ILE A 370 -2.26 -2.84 35.24
CA ILE A 370 -3.01 -2.04 36.21
C ILE A 370 -2.70 -2.49 37.64
N SER A 371 -2.63 -3.80 37.89
CA SER A 371 -2.35 -4.34 39.23
C SER A 371 -0.91 -4.10 39.68
N GLN A 372 0.07 -4.23 38.79
CA GLN A 372 1.48 -4.10 39.13
C GLN A 372 2.00 -2.66 39.07
N GLY A 373 1.34 -1.79 38.31
CA GLY A 373 1.78 -0.42 38.06
C GLY A 373 3.10 -0.36 37.27
N GLN A 374 3.81 0.76 37.42
CA GLN A 374 5.08 1.02 36.76
C GLN A 374 6.18 0.08 37.29
N PRO A 375 7.04 -0.49 36.43
CA PRO A 375 8.14 -1.35 36.85
C PRO A 375 9.02 -0.69 37.94
N ARG A 376 9.46 -1.49 38.91
CA ARG A 376 10.33 -1.12 40.05
C ARG A 376 9.68 -0.19 41.09
N THR A 377 8.82 0.73 40.66
CA THR A 377 8.20 1.72 41.56
C THR A 377 6.80 1.32 42.03
N HIS A 378 6.14 0.41 41.29
CA HIS A 378 4.75 0.00 41.50
C HIS A 378 3.74 1.16 41.55
N ARG A 379 4.14 2.34 41.09
CA ARG A 379 3.26 3.51 41.03
C ARG A 379 2.23 3.34 39.91
N PRO A 380 1.01 3.87 40.05
CA PRO A 380 0.05 3.88 38.96
C PRO A 380 0.63 4.48 37.67
N TRP A 381 0.22 3.96 36.52
CA TRP A 381 0.58 4.53 35.22
C TRP A 381 -0.03 5.91 35.06
N LYS A 382 0.71 6.85 34.48
CA LYS A 382 0.18 8.19 34.15
C LYS A 382 -0.91 8.10 33.07
N LYS A 383 -0.68 7.23 32.08
CA LYS A 383 -1.60 6.91 30.98
C LYS A 383 -1.34 5.48 30.53
N ILE A 384 -2.40 4.77 30.15
CA ILE A 384 -2.34 3.52 29.41
C ILE A 384 -2.96 3.79 28.04
N LEU A 385 -2.19 3.59 26.97
CA LEU A 385 -2.63 3.76 25.58
C LEU A 385 -2.61 2.40 24.88
N VAL A 386 -3.75 1.96 24.37
CA VAL A 386 -3.84 0.80 23.48
C VAL A 386 -3.81 1.31 22.04
N ALA A 387 -2.91 0.77 21.22
CA ALA A 387 -2.76 1.14 19.81
C ALA A 387 -3.01 -0.06 18.91
N VAL A 388 -3.90 0.10 17.92
CA VAL A 388 -4.28 -0.93 16.94
C VAL A 388 -4.41 -0.32 15.54
N GLU A 389 -4.36 -1.14 14.50
CA GLU A 389 -4.78 -0.75 13.15
C GLU A 389 -6.26 -1.06 12.94
N GLY A 390 -6.98 -0.21 12.21
CA GLY A 390 -8.35 -0.48 11.79
C GLY A 390 -8.38 -1.66 10.82
N LEU A 391 -7.57 -1.59 9.77
CA LEU A 391 -7.34 -2.67 8.80
C LEU A 391 -5.83 -2.92 8.65
N TYR A 392 -5.39 -4.14 8.94
CA TYR A 392 -3.98 -4.50 8.95
C TYR A 392 -3.45 -4.72 7.53
N SER A 393 -2.35 -4.02 7.23
CA SER A 393 -1.86 -3.86 5.86
C SER A 393 -1.38 -5.12 5.14
N MET A 394 -0.94 -6.17 5.86
CA MET A 394 -0.40 -7.41 5.26
C MET A 394 -1.37 -8.58 5.33
N GLU A 395 -2.20 -8.64 6.36
CA GLU A 395 -3.15 -9.72 6.65
C GLU A 395 -4.53 -9.43 6.05
N GLY A 396 -4.90 -8.15 5.89
CA GLY A 396 -6.25 -7.76 5.51
C GLY A 396 -7.29 -8.07 6.59
N THR A 397 -6.86 -8.30 7.84
CA THR A 397 -7.71 -8.44 9.02
C THR A 397 -8.12 -7.07 9.54
N MET A 398 -9.27 -6.98 10.19
CA MET A 398 -9.77 -5.77 10.86
C MET A 398 -9.63 -5.99 12.36
N CYS A 399 -9.40 -4.92 13.12
CA CYS A 399 -9.40 -5.06 14.57
C CYS A 399 -10.81 -5.37 15.10
N ASN A 400 -10.90 -6.14 16.18
CA ASN A 400 -12.11 -6.37 16.96
C ASN A 400 -12.46 -5.11 17.77
N LEU A 401 -12.86 -4.04 17.08
CA LEU A 401 -13.18 -2.76 17.69
C LEU A 401 -14.27 -2.88 18.78
N PRO A 402 -15.36 -3.67 18.60
CA PRO A 402 -16.35 -3.88 19.67
C PRO A 402 -15.72 -4.48 20.95
N GLY A 403 -14.86 -5.51 20.80
CA GLY A 403 -14.17 -6.14 21.91
C GLY A 403 -13.20 -5.19 22.63
N ILE A 404 -12.46 -4.39 21.85
CA ILE A 404 -11.53 -3.39 22.39
C ILE A 404 -12.28 -2.32 23.18
N ILE A 405 -13.42 -1.83 22.67
CA ILE A 405 -14.25 -0.82 23.35
C ILE A 405 -14.86 -1.37 24.64
N SER A 406 -15.34 -2.61 24.63
CA SER A 406 -15.78 -3.29 25.86
C SER A 406 -14.69 -3.29 26.94
N LEU A 407 -13.45 -3.65 26.57
CA LEU A 407 -12.30 -3.59 27.48
C LEU A 407 -11.95 -2.16 27.88
N LYS A 408 -12.08 -1.19 26.97
CA LYS A 408 -11.87 0.24 27.27
C LYS A 408 -12.84 0.72 28.34
N HIS A 409 -14.13 0.38 28.24
CA HIS A 409 -15.11 0.75 29.26
C HIS A 409 -14.80 0.12 30.62
N LYS A 410 -14.29 -1.12 30.64
CA LYS A 410 -13.94 -1.85 31.86
C LYS A 410 -12.67 -1.34 32.54
N TYR A 411 -11.62 -1.06 31.77
CA TYR A 411 -10.28 -0.75 32.28
C TYR A 411 -9.85 0.72 32.13
N LYS A 412 -10.66 1.55 31.47
CA LYS A 412 -10.49 3.01 31.34
C LYS A 412 -9.15 3.44 30.73
N PHE A 413 -8.67 2.71 29.72
CA PHE A 413 -7.49 3.11 28.93
C PHE A 413 -7.86 4.05 27.78
N HIS A 414 -6.85 4.68 27.17
CA HIS A 414 -7.02 5.45 25.92
C HIS A 414 -6.77 4.58 24.70
N LEU A 415 -7.51 4.83 23.63
CA LEU A 415 -7.47 4.06 22.38
C LEU A 415 -6.99 4.91 21.21
N PHE A 416 -5.97 4.41 20.52
CA PHE A 416 -5.46 4.93 19.27
C PHE A 416 -5.77 3.92 18.16
N VAL A 417 -6.55 4.32 17.15
CA VAL A 417 -6.85 3.49 15.98
C VAL A 417 -6.19 4.11 14.74
N ASP A 418 -5.31 3.35 14.12
CA ASP A 418 -4.70 3.68 12.83
C ASP A 418 -5.60 3.20 11.69
N GLU A 419 -6.40 4.10 11.15
CA GLU A 419 -7.33 3.89 10.04
C GLU A 419 -6.63 3.93 8.66
N ALA A 420 -5.30 3.85 8.58
CA ALA A 420 -4.57 4.10 7.33
C ALA A 420 -5.00 3.23 6.14
N HIS A 421 -5.55 2.04 6.35
CA HIS A 421 -6.07 1.17 5.28
C HIS A 421 -7.60 1.02 5.29
N SER A 422 -8.26 1.37 6.38
CA SER A 422 -9.71 1.26 6.54
C SER A 422 -10.44 2.54 6.13
N VAL A 423 -9.86 3.74 6.35
CA VAL A 423 -10.48 4.99 5.89
C VAL A 423 -10.58 5.02 4.36
N GLY A 424 -11.79 5.22 3.85
CA GLY A 424 -12.17 5.09 2.44
C GLY A 424 -12.11 3.65 1.89
N GLY A 425 -11.71 2.68 2.70
CA GLY A 425 -11.60 1.27 2.32
C GLY A 425 -12.77 0.41 2.79
N VAL A 426 -13.34 0.73 3.96
CA VAL A 426 -14.45 -0.02 4.58
C VAL A 426 -15.47 0.93 5.21
N GLY A 427 -16.66 0.39 5.49
CA GLY A 427 -17.79 1.12 6.06
C GLY A 427 -18.68 1.76 4.98
N PRO A 428 -19.99 1.92 5.25
CA PRO A 428 -20.95 2.34 4.24
C PRO A 428 -20.72 3.78 3.75
N ARG A 429 -20.10 4.63 4.58
CA ARG A 429 -19.72 6.02 4.26
C ARG A 429 -18.22 6.17 4.06
N GLY A 430 -17.47 5.06 4.09
CA GLY A 430 -16.02 5.05 3.91
C GLY A 430 -15.24 5.70 5.06
N ARG A 431 -15.78 5.77 6.27
CA ARG A 431 -15.08 6.48 7.38
C ARG A 431 -14.14 5.59 8.18
N GLY A 432 -14.02 4.31 7.83
CA GLY A 432 -13.14 3.36 8.51
C GLY A 432 -13.88 2.37 9.40
N VAL A 433 -13.18 1.77 10.36
CA VAL A 433 -13.75 0.67 11.17
C VAL A 433 -14.87 1.14 12.09
N CYS A 434 -14.84 2.38 12.58
CA CYS A 434 -15.96 2.91 13.37
C CYS A 434 -17.27 2.91 12.55
N ASP A 435 -17.19 3.27 11.28
CA ASP A 435 -18.35 3.28 10.38
C ASP A 435 -18.75 1.87 9.92
N TYR A 436 -17.80 0.97 9.75
CA TYR A 436 -18.07 -0.44 9.47
C TYR A 436 -18.87 -1.12 10.59
N PHE A 437 -18.47 -0.91 11.85
CA PHE A 437 -19.11 -1.49 13.03
C PHE A 437 -20.29 -0.69 13.58
N ASP A 438 -20.64 0.45 12.97
CA ASP A 438 -21.65 1.39 13.48
C ASP A 438 -21.38 1.86 14.92
N ILE A 439 -20.11 2.15 15.22
CA ILE A 439 -19.62 2.62 16.51
C ILE A 439 -19.39 4.13 16.43
N ASP A 440 -19.88 4.87 17.42
CA ASP A 440 -19.63 6.31 17.52
C ASP A 440 -18.11 6.57 17.60
N PRO A 441 -17.54 7.37 16.67
CA PRO A 441 -16.14 7.77 16.73
C PRO A 441 -15.71 8.35 18.09
N ALA A 442 -16.61 8.93 18.88
CA ALA A 442 -16.37 9.40 20.24
C ALA A 442 -15.77 8.32 21.17
N GLU A 443 -16.06 7.04 20.93
CA GLU A 443 -15.51 5.91 21.69
C GLU A 443 -14.02 5.66 21.43
N VAL A 444 -13.43 6.27 20.39
CA VAL A 444 -12.00 6.19 20.07
C VAL A 444 -11.32 7.50 20.41
N ASP A 445 -10.27 7.53 21.25
CA ASP A 445 -9.67 8.82 21.66
C ASP A 445 -8.96 9.53 20.49
N ILE A 446 -8.24 8.76 19.68
CA ILE A 446 -7.43 9.28 18.57
C ILE A 446 -7.63 8.40 17.33
N LEU A 447 -8.11 9.01 16.25
CA LEU A 447 -8.16 8.42 14.92
C LEU A 447 -6.99 8.95 14.11
N MET A 448 -6.14 8.06 13.62
CA MET A 448 -5.09 8.38 12.67
C MET A 448 -5.48 7.85 11.29
N GLY A 449 -5.16 8.57 10.23
CA GLY A 449 -5.31 8.02 8.88
C GLY A 449 -4.23 8.53 7.93
N THR A 450 -4.15 7.91 6.75
CA THR A 450 -3.28 8.37 5.66
C THR A 450 -4.09 8.80 4.45
N LEU A 451 -3.59 9.82 3.77
CA LEU A 451 -4.18 10.40 2.58
C LEU A 451 -3.56 9.84 1.28
N THR A 452 -2.56 8.95 1.43
CA THR A 452 -1.78 8.34 0.32
C THR A 452 -2.48 7.18 -0.39
N LYS A 453 -3.63 6.72 0.12
CA LYS A 453 -4.31 5.50 -0.36
C LYS A 453 -5.64 5.83 -1.01
N SER A 454 -6.73 5.67 -0.26
CA SER A 454 -8.11 5.87 -0.75
C SER A 454 -8.30 7.21 -1.42
N PHE A 455 -7.65 8.28 -0.94
CA PHE A 455 -7.81 9.65 -1.43
C PHE A 455 -6.90 10.03 -2.62
N GLY A 456 -5.96 9.16 -3.01
CA GLY A 456 -5.05 9.41 -4.13
C GLY A 456 -4.16 10.67 -3.95
N ALA A 457 -3.82 11.02 -2.71
CA ALA A 457 -3.08 12.23 -2.37
C ALA A 457 -1.75 11.90 -1.66
N ASN A 458 -1.28 12.78 -0.77
CA ASN A 458 -0.13 12.56 0.10
C ASN A 458 -0.45 13.03 1.52
N GLY A 459 0.24 12.48 2.51
CA GLY A 459 0.14 12.87 3.90
C GLY A 459 -0.65 11.92 4.79
N GLY A 460 -0.98 12.43 5.97
CA GLY A 460 -1.83 11.76 6.95
C GLY A 460 -2.47 12.77 7.88
N TYR A 461 -3.32 12.30 8.78
CA TYR A 461 -4.00 13.15 9.74
C TYR A 461 -4.10 12.48 11.10
N ILE A 462 -4.26 13.31 12.13
CA ILE A 462 -4.75 12.91 13.45
C ILE A 462 -6.06 13.65 13.69
N ALA A 463 -7.11 12.93 14.07
CA ALA A 463 -8.40 13.49 14.45
C ALA A 463 -8.75 13.05 15.88
N ALA A 464 -9.10 14.01 16.73
CA ALA A 464 -9.28 13.82 18.16
C ALA A 464 -10.08 14.98 18.77
N GLU A 465 -10.20 14.97 20.10
CA GLU A 465 -10.69 16.13 20.85
C GLU A 465 -9.83 17.37 20.59
N LYS A 466 -10.47 18.55 20.59
CA LYS A 466 -9.81 19.82 20.26
C LYS A 466 -8.56 20.07 21.10
N HIS A 467 -8.62 19.79 22.41
CA HIS A 467 -7.48 20.01 23.31
C HIS A 467 -6.29 19.07 23.01
N ILE A 468 -6.52 17.88 22.45
CA ILE A 468 -5.46 16.96 22.01
C ILE A 468 -4.80 17.52 20.74
N ILE A 469 -5.62 17.98 19.79
CA ILE A 469 -5.14 18.59 18.55
C ILE A 469 -4.36 19.88 18.83
N ASP A 470 -4.85 20.76 19.71
CA ASP A 470 -4.14 21.98 20.08
C ASP A 470 -2.79 21.66 20.74
N LYS A 471 -2.73 20.64 21.61
CA LYS A 471 -1.47 20.18 22.20
C LYS A 471 -0.49 19.66 21.15
N LEU A 472 -0.98 18.90 20.16
CA LEU A 472 -0.18 18.42 19.04
C LEU A 472 0.38 19.59 18.22
N ARG A 473 -0.43 20.59 17.89
CA ARG A 473 -0.01 21.78 17.14
C ARG A 473 1.14 22.51 17.82
N SER A 474 1.14 22.60 19.15
CA SER A 474 2.18 23.32 19.91
C SER A 474 3.46 22.54 20.17
N CYS A 475 3.48 21.21 20.02
CA CYS A 475 4.59 20.38 20.51
C CYS A 475 5.08 19.33 19.52
N ASN A 476 4.34 19.03 18.44
CA ASN A 476 4.72 18.00 17.49
C ASN A 476 5.86 18.47 16.59
N ALA A 477 6.93 17.70 16.52
CA ALA A 477 8.12 18.03 15.72
C ALA A 477 7.82 18.22 14.23
N ALA A 478 6.85 17.49 13.67
CA ALA A 478 6.44 17.66 12.27
C ALA A 478 5.68 18.97 12.05
N MET A 479 5.01 19.52 13.07
CA MET A 479 4.37 20.84 12.96
C MET A 479 5.36 21.99 13.11
N LEU A 480 6.33 21.82 14.02
CA LEU A 480 7.29 22.88 14.36
C LEU A 480 8.43 23.00 13.34
N PHE A 481 8.86 21.90 12.73
CA PHE A 481 10.11 21.87 11.96
C PHE A 481 9.99 21.31 10.55
N ALA A 482 8.87 20.67 10.18
CA ALA A 482 8.72 20.08 8.85
C ALA A 482 7.92 21.00 7.92
N GLU A 483 8.12 20.79 6.62
CA GLU A 483 7.40 21.50 5.56
C GLU A 483 5.89 21.24 5.62
N SER A 484 5.13 22.32 5.43
CA SER A 484 3.68 22.27 5.35
C SER A 484 3.21 21.49 4.12
N PRO A 485 2.03 20.82 4.17
CA PRO A 485 1.48 20.14 3.00
C PRO A 485 1.34 21.08 1.80
N ALA A 486 1.70 20.59 0.60
CA ALA A 486 1.63 21.36 -0.62
C ALA A 486 0.19 21.75 -0.98
N PRO A 487 -0.07 22.99 -1.47
CA PRO A 487 -1.40 23.40 -1.93
C PRO A 487 -2.13 22.43 -2.87
N PRO A 488 -1.51 21.87 -3.95
CA PRO A 488 -2.19 20.90 -4.80
C PRO A 488 -2.57 19.60 -4.10
N VAL A 489 -1.80 19.19 -3.09
CA VAL A 489 -2.13 18.00 -2.29
C VAL A 489 -3.34 18.28 -1.41
N LEU A 490 -3.40 19.44 -0.77
CA LEU A 490 -4.56 19.86 0.04
C LEU A 490 -5.84 19.93 -0.81
N VAL A 491 -5.77 20.49 -2.00
CA VAL A 491 -6.92 20.59 -2.91
C VAL A 491 -7.35 19.20 -3.44
N GLN A 492 -6.40 18.30 -3.72
CA GLN A 492 -6.72 16.90 -4.04
C GLN A 492 -7.49 16.23 -2.90
N ILE A 493 -7.04 16.40 -1.65
CA ILE A 493 -7.69 15.84 -0.45
C ILE A 493 -9.10 16.41 -0.30
N ALA A 494 -9.25 17.74 -0.34
CA ALA A 494 -10.54 18.41 -0.20
C ALA A 494 -11.53 17.95 -1.28
N SER A 495 -11.08 17.84 -2.53
CA SER A 495 -11.91 17.40 -3.66
C SER A 495 -12.34 15.94 -3.49
N ALA A 496 -11.42 15.04 -3.11
CA ALA A 496 -11.75 13.63 -2.85
C ALA A 496 -12.78 13.49 -1.72
N LEU A 497 -12.58 14.18 -0.58
CA LEU A 497 -13.53 14.18 0.54
C LEU A 497 -14.91 14.69 0.11
N ARG A 498 -14.94 15.77 -0.68
CA ARG A 498 -16.18 16.35 -1.21
C ARG A 498 -16.92 15.44 -2.19
N ILE A 499 -16.21 14.65 -2.98
CA ILE A 499 -16.82 13.62 -3.84
C ILE A 499 -17.38 12.47 -3.01
N ILE A 500 -16.63 12.02 -1.99
CA ILE A 500 -17.07 10.95 -1.09
C ILE A 500 -18.36 11.35 -0.37
N ASP A 501 -18.42 12.59 0.16
CA ASP A 501 -19.62 13.16 0.81
C ASP A 501 -20.75 13.52 -0.18
N GLY A 502 -20.50 13.47 -1.50
CA GLY A 502 -21.48 13.81 -2.54
C GLY A 502 -21.73 15.31 -2.74
N SER A 503 -20.92 16.18 -2.12
CA SER A 503 -21.10 17.65 -2.18
C SER A 503 -20.79 18.28 -3.55
N ILE A 504 -19.90 17.66 -4.34
CA ILE A 504 -19.56 18.16 -5.70
C ILE A 504 -20.07 17.24 -6.81
N VAL A 505 -20.10 15.93 -6.59
CA VAL A 505 -20.63 14.94 -7.53
C VAL A 505 -21.51 13.96 -6.75
N PRO A 506 -22.82 14.25 -6.58
CA PRO A 506 -23.73 13.40 -5.82
C PRO A 506 -23.73 11.95 -6.30
N GLY A 507 -23.74 10.99 -5.36
CA GLY A 507 -23.78 9.56 -5.63
C GLY A 507 -22.46 8.91 -6.08
N GLN A 508 -21.49 9.68 -6.61
CA GLN A 508 -20.22 9.11 -7.08
C GLN A 508 -19.39 8.50 -5.94
N GLY A 509 -19.38 9.13 -4.76
CA GLY A 509 -18.71 8.60 -3.57
C GLY A 509 -19.27 7.26 -3.13
N GLU A 510 -20.60 7.18 -3.03
CA GLU A 510 -21.33 5.96 -2.67
C GLU A 510 -21.10 4.83 -3.68
N GLU A 511 -21.15 5.13 -4.99
CA GLU A 511 -20.85 4.14 -6.03
C GLU A 511 -19.43 3.58 -5.88
N ARG A 512 -18.43 4.43 -5.66
CA ARG A 512 -17.03 3.99 -5.49
C ARG A 512 -16.86 3.06 -4.29
N LEU A 513 -17.49 3.40 -3.15
CA LEU A 513 -17.47 2.58 -1.94
C LEU A 513 -18.15 1.22 -2.18
N GLN A 514 -19.33 1.24 -2.80
CA GLN A 514 -20.08 0.02 -3.08
C GLN A 514 -19.34 -0.92 -4.06
N ARG A 515 -18.71 -0.33 -5.08
CA ARG A 515 -17.88 -1.06 -6.05
C ARG A 515 -16.66 -1.66 -5.40
N LEU A 516 -15.96 -0.92 -4.55
CA LEU A 516 -14.78 -1.42 -3.84
C LEU A 516 -15.13 -2.64 -2.99
N CYS A 517 -16.23 -2.57 -2.24
CA CYS A 517 -16.68 -3.68 -1.40
C CYS A 517 -17.04 -4.91 -2.26
N PHE A 518 -17.86 -4.74 -3.30
CA PHE A 518 -18.19 -5.81 -4.24
C PHE A 518 -16.93 -6.44 -4.85
N ASN A 519 -16.02 -5.62 -5.39
CA ASN A 519 -14.80 -6.09 -6.03
C ASN A 519 -13.91 -6.89 -5.06
N SER A 520 -13.85 -6.46 -3.79
CA SER A 520 -13.06 -7.12 -2.75
C SER A 520 -13.64 -8.48 -2.38
N ARG A 521 -14.96 -8.53 -2.12
CA ARG A 521 -15.68 -9.79 -1.82
C ARG A 521 -15.62 -10.76 -2.99
N TYR A 522 -15.87 -10.28 -4.22
CA TYR A 522 -15.86 -11.08 -5.44
C TYR A 522 -14.50 -11.75 -5.69
N LEU A 523 -13.42 -10.97 -5.71
CA LEU A 523 -12.08 -11.53 -5.95
C LEU A 523 -11.67 -12.49 -4.84
N ARG A 524 -11.96 -12.14 -3.58
CA ARG A 524 -11.60 -12.98 -2.43
C ARG A 524 -12.34 -14.31 -2.45
N LEU A 525 -13.66 -14.29 -2.60
CA LEU A 525 -14.48 -15.50 -2.65
C LEU A 525 -14.08 -16.38 -3.84
N GLY A 526 -13.85 -15.76 -5.01
CA GLY A 526 -13.35 -16.47 -6.19
C GLY A 526 -12.02 -17.18 -5.94
N LEU A 527 -11.04 -16.51 -5.33
CA LEU A 527 -9.74 -17.11 -5.00
C LEU A 527 -9.87 -18.25 -3.97
N LYS A 528 -10.71 -18.09 -2.94
CA LYS A 528 -11.00 -19.14 -1.95
C LYS A 528 -11.59 -20.39 -2.64
N ARG A 529 -12.55 -20.21 -3.55
CA ARG A 529 -13.18 -21.30 -4.34
C ARG A 529 -12.20 -22.00 -5.29
N LEU A 530 -11.28 -21.24 -5.88
CA LEU A 530 -10.16 -21.77 -6.66
C LEU A 530 -9.09 -22.47 -5.79
N GLY A 531 -9.33 -22.67 -4.49
CA GLY A 531 -8.49 -23.48 -3.62
C GLY A 531 -7.24 -22.77 -3.09
N PHE A 532 -7.17 -21.45 -3.17
CA PHE A 532 -6.09 -20.69 -2.54
C PHE A 532 -6.34 -20.46 -1.06
N ILE A 533 -5.28 -20.46 -0.25
CA ILE A 533 -5.33 -19.93 1.11
C ILE A 533 -5.26 -18.41 1.04
N VAL A 534 -6.33 -17.75 1.50
CA VAL A 534 -6.52 -16.29 1.44
C VAL A 534 -6.82 -15.76 2.83
N TYR A 535 -6.00 -14.83 3.34
CA TYR A 535 -6.21 -14.25 4.68
C TYR A 535 -7.03 -12.96 4.65
N GLY A 536 -7.61 -12.61 5.80
CA GLY A 536 -8.33 -11.34 6.01
C GLY A 536 -9.84 -11.44 5.85
N HIS A 537 -10.52 -10.38 6.27
CA HIS A 537 -11.99 -10.28 6.24
C HIS A 537 -12.51 -9.99 4.84
N ASP A 538 -13.77 -10.36 4.57
CA ASP A 538 -14.30 -10.37 3.21
C ASP A 538 -14.36 -8.99 2.55
N ASP A 539 -14.71 -7.97 3.33
CA ASP A 539 -14.81 -6.58 2.89
C ASP A 539 -13.46 -5.88 2.73
N SER A 540 -12.36 -6.51 3.16
CA SER A 540 -11.03 -5.91 3.06
C SER A 540 -10.57 -5.82 1.60
N PRO A 541 -10.18 -4.62 1.11
CA PRO A 541 -9.61 -4.44 -0.23
C PRO A 541 -8.18 -4.96 -0.36
N ILE A 542 -7.63 -5.55 0.71
CA ILE A 542 -6.32 -6.19 0.74
C ILE A 542 -6.53 -7.69 0.76
N ILE A 543 -6.16 -8.36 -0.33
CA ILE A 543 -6.37 -9.79 -0.52
C ILE A 543 -5.00 -10.49 -0.61
N PRO A 544 -4.44 -10.95 0.52
CA PRO A 544 -3.23 -11.75 0.54
C PRO A 544 -3.48 -13.22 0.17
N VAL A 545 -2.81 -13.69 -0.88
CA VAL A 545 -2.73 -15.11 -1.26
C VAL A 545 -1.41 -15.69 -0.79
N MET A 546 -1.46 -16.78 -0.02
CA MET A 546 -0.28 -17.39 0.57
C MET A 546 0.53 -18.17 -0.47
N LEU A 547 1.85 -17.92 -0.52
CA LEU A 547 2.77 -18.57 -1.46
C LEU A 547 3.69 -19.58 -0.77
N TYR A 548 4.03 -19.34 0.50
CA TYR A 548 4.95 -20.11 1.33
C TYR A 548 6.36 -20.23 0.75
N ASN A 549 6.60 -21.23 -0.11
CA ASN A 549 7.93 -21.59 -0.58
C ASN A 549 8.63 -20.39 -1.26
N PRO A 550 9.88 -20.05 -0.86
CA PRO A 550 10.58 -18.87 -1.36
C PRO A 550 10.78 -18.84 -2.88
N ALA A 551 10.88 -20.00 -3.54
CA ALA A 551 11.00 -20.06 -5.00
C ALA A 551 9.70 -19.69 -5.73
N LYS A 552 8.55 -19.85 -5.08
CA LYS A 552 7.24 -19.49 -5.66
C LYS A 552 7.02 -17.98 -5.69
N MET A 553 7.68 -17.21 -4.80
CA MET A 553 7.61 -15.74 -4.80
C MET A 553 8.00 -15.11 -6.15
N PRO A 554 9.23 -15.30 -6.68
CA PRO A 554 9.60 -14.74 -7.96
C PRO A 554 8.82 -15.37 -9.11
N ALA A 555 8.57 -16.69 -9.06
CA ALA A 555 7.84 -17.40 -10.10
C ALA A 555 6.43 -16.83 -10.30
N PHE A 556 5.71 -16.57 -9.20
CA PHE A 556 4.38 -15.96 -9.23
C PHE A 556 4.45 -14.54 -9.83
N SER A 557 5.40 -13.71 -9.37
CA SER A 557 5.59 -12.36 -9.91
C SER A 557 5.85 -12.36 -11.43
N HIS A 558 6.71 -13.26 -11.90
CA HIS A 558 7.06 -13.38 -13.31
C HIS A 558 5.89 -13.85 -14.17
N GLU A 559 5.16 -14.88 -13.71
CA GLU A 559 4.04 -15.44 -14.46
C GLU A 559 2.85 -14.48 -14.55
N MET A 560 2.60 -13.68 -13.51
CA MET A 560 1.59 -12.62 -13.55
C MET A 560 2.01 -11.48 -14.48
N LEU A 561 3.28 -11.09 -14.46
CA LEU A 561 3.78 -10.04 -15.36
C LEU A 561 3.74 -10.46 -16.84
N LYS A 562 4.03 -11.73 -17.15
CA LYS A 562 3.86 -12.29 -18.51
C LYS A 562 2.43 -12.13 -19.02
N ARG A 563 1.44 -12.26 -18.11
CA ARG A 563 0.01 -12.06 -18.37
C ARG A 563 -0.43 -10.59 -18.30
N LYS A 564 0.54 -9.67 -18.17
CA LYS A 564 0.34 -8.21 -18.05
C LYS A 564 -0.51 -7.84 -16.83
N ILE A 565 -0.22 -8.47 -15.69
CA ILE A 565 -0.83 -8.14 -14.39
C ILE A 565 0.30 -7.81 -13.40
N SER A 566 0.25 -6.62 -12.82
CA SER A 566 1.23 -6.19 -11.81
C SER A 566 0.73 -6.52 -10.41
N VAL A 567 1.50 -7.34 -9.69
CA VAL A 567 1.21 -7.81 -8.33
C VAL A 567 2.36 -7.45 -7.38
N VAL A 568 2.07 -7.34 -6.08
CA VAL A 568 3.09 -7.20 -5.04
C VAL A 568 3.33 -8.54 -4.38
N VAL A 569 4.57 -8.99 -4.39
CA VAL A 569 4.99 -10.15 -3.58
C VAL A 569 5.67 -9.64 -2.30
N VAL A 570 5.25 -10.18 -1.17
CA VAL A 570 5.66 -9.76 0.17
C VAL A 570 6.36 -10.91 0.86
N GLY A 571 7.48 -10.60 1.52
CA GLY A 571 8.22 -11.52 2.37
C GLY A 571 9.00 -10.75 3.43
N TYR A 572 9.91 -11.45 4.12
CA TYR A 572 10.75 -10.88 5.16
C TYR A 572 11.49 -9.59 4.70
N PRO A 573 11.56 -8.54 5.53
CA PRO A 573 11.12 -8.45 6.93
C PRO A 573 9.66 -8.00 7.14
N ALA A 574 8.90 -7.75 6.06
CA ALA A 574 7.52 -7.26 6.18
C ALA A 574 6.59 -8.33 6.79
N THR A 575 6.85 -9.60 6.47
CA THR A 575 6.15 -10.76 7.06
C THR A 575 7.18 -11.82 7.50
N PRO A 576 6.84 -12.73 8.43
CA PRO A 576 7.69 -13.87 8.77
C PRO A 576 8.08 -14.70 7.53
N LEU A 577 9.29 -15.28 7.53
CA LEU A 577 9.86 -16.02 6.40
C LEU A 577 8.91 -17.05 5.80
N VAL A 578 8.25 -17.84 6.65
CA VAL A 578 7.38 -18.94 6.22
C VAL A 578 6.02 -18.49 5.70
N SER A 579 5.69 -17.20 5.83
CA SER A 579 4.38 -16.63 5.50
C SER A 579 4.43 -15.68 4.30
N SER A 580 5.31 -15.98 3.33
CA SER A 580 5.39 -15.21 2.09
C SER A 580 4.07 -15.28 1.31
N ARG A 581 3.71 -14.17 0.66
CA ARG A 581 2.38 -13.99 0.07
C ARG A 581 2.41 -13.04 -1.13
N ALA A 582 1.46 -13.19 -2.04
CA ALA A 582 1.11 -12.17 -3.03
C ALA A 582 -0.02 -11.33 -2.46
N ARG A 583 0.17 -10.02 -2.34
CA ARG A 583 -0.84 -9.11 -1.81
C ARG A 583 -1.50 -8.36 -2.96
N PHE A 584 -2.77 -8.66 -3.21
CA PHE A 584 -3.57 -7.92 -4.17
C PHE A 584 -4.24 -6.75 -3.48
N CYS A 585 -4.18 -5.59 -4.13
CA CYS A 585 -4.88 -4.39 -3.71
C CYS A 585 -5.99 -4.11 -4.71
N VAL A 586 -7.24 -4.26 -4.28
CA VAL A 586 -8.43 -4.06 -5.11
C VAL A 586 -8.82 -2.60 -5.12
N SER A 587 -9.37 -2.12 -6.22
CA SER A 587 -9.83 -0.74 -6.40
C SER A 587 -11.27 -0.72 -6.89
N ALA A 588 -12.01 0.34 -6.54
CA ALA A 588 -13.27 0.70 -7.17
C ALA A 588 -13.10 0.91 -8.69
N ALA A 589 -11.89 1.26 -9.14
CA ALA A 589 -11.55 1.45 -10.54
C ALA A 589 -11.56 0.15 -11.38
N HIS A 590 -11.47 -1.02 -10.74
CA HIS A 590 -11.54 -2.31 -11.44
C HIS A 590 -12.97 -2.61 -11.88
N THR A 591 -13.10 -3.23 -13.04
CA THR A 591 -14.36 -3.81 -13.52
C THR A 591 -14.44 -5.29 -13.16
N LYS A 592 -15.64 -5.88 -13.22
CA LYS A 592 -15.82 -7.33 -13.05
C LYS A 592 -14.97 -8.14 -14.03
N ASP A 593 -14.84 -7.69 -15.28
CA ASP A 593 -13.99 -8.35 -16.28
C ASP A 593 -12.50 -8.33 -15.93
N ASP A 594 -12.02 -7.28 -15.25
CA ASP A 594 -10.64 -7.26 -14.73
C ASP A 594 -10.45 -8.33 -13.67
N LEU A 595 -11.44 -8.51 -12.79
CA LEU A 595 -11.41 -9.50 -11.72
C LEU A 595 -11.53 -10.93 -12.28
N ASP A 596 -12.33 -11.14 -13.33
CA ASP A 596 -12.39 -12.41 -14.06
C ASP A 596 -11.04 -12.75 -14.70
N ARG A 597 -10.41 -11.76 -15.33
CA ARG A 597 -9.06 -11.91 -15.88
C ARG A 597 -8.05 -12.25 -14.78
N MET A 598 -8.19 -11.64 -13.61
CA MET A 598 -7.35 -11.91 -12.45
C MET A 598 -7.55 -13.33 -11.90
N LEU A 599 -8.80 -13.78 -11.76
CA LEU A 599 -9.16 -15.14 -11.33
C LEU A 599 -8.64 -16.18 -12.33
N THR A 600 -8.84 -15.95 -13.62
CA THR A 600 -8.34 -16.83 -14.70
C THR A 600 -6.80 -16.92 -14.66
N ALA A 601 -6.11 -15.80 -14.48
CA ALA A 601 -4.65 -15.80 -14.37
C ALA A 601 -4.18 -16.54 -13.11
N CYS A 602 -4.84 -16.32 -11.97
CA CYS A 602 -4.53 -17.02 -10.73
C CYS A 602 -4.77 -18.52 -10.88
N ASP A 603 -5.88 -18.93 -11.49
CA ASP A 603 -6.21 -20.33 -11.74
C ASP A 603 -5.08 -21.07 -12.48
N GLN A 604 -4.61 -20.51 -13.60
CA GLN A 604 -3.51 -21.06 -14.40
C GLN A 604 -2.17 -21.07 -13.64
N VAL A 605 -1.82 -19.97 -12.98
CA VAL A 605 -0.55 -19.84 -12.25
C VAL A 605 -0.57 -20.72 -11.00
N GLY A 606 -1.73 -20.88 -10.37
CA GLY A 606 -1.94 -21.72 -9.21
C GLY A 606 -1.73 -23.20 -9.51
N GLU A 607 -2.15 -23.67 -10.69
CA GLU A 607 -1.83 -25.01 -11.17
C GLU A 607 -0.34 -25.18 -11.44
N LEU A 608 0.25 -24.25 -12.21
CA LEU A 608 1.66 -24.29 -12.58
C LEU A 608 2.58 -24.32 -11.34
N LEU A 609 2.23 -23.56 -10.30
CA LEU A 609 3.04 -23.40 -9.09
C LEU A 609 2.54 -24.24 -7.91
N GLN A 610 1.50 -25.06 -8.10
CA GLN A 610 0.87 -25.87 -7.05
C GLN A 610 0.52 -25.03 -5.80
N LEU A 611 -0.29 -23.99 -6.00
CA LEU A 611 -0.73 -23.04 -4.96
C LEU A 611 -2.19 -23.26 -4.51
N LYS A 612 -2.90 -24.18 -5.17
CA LYS A 612 -4.27 -24.56 -4.85
C LYS A 612 -4.27 -25.72 -3.86
N PHE A 613 -4.15 -25.44 -2.56
CA PHE A 613 -4.06 -26.47 -1.51
C PHE A 613 -4.93 -26.18 -0.29
N SER A 614 -5.89 -25.26 -0.41
CA SER A 614 -6.89 -25.00 0.62
C SER A 614 -7.78 -26.21 0.88
N SER A 615 -8.25 -26.35 2.12
CA SER A 615 -9.31 -27.27 2.55
C SER A 615 -10.65 -27.01 1.87
N GLY A 616 -10.88 -25.84 1.27
CA GLY A 616 -12.13 -25.49 0.56
C GLY A 616 -13.27 -25.01 1.47
N VAL A 617 -13.15 -25.14 2.79
CA VAL A 617 -14.15 -24.67 3.77
C VAL A 617 -14.36 -23.16 3.63
N ALA A 618 -13.28 -22.38 3.53
CA ALA A 618 -13.36 -20.94 3.33
C ALA A 618 -14.04 -20.54 2.00
N GLY A 619 -14.08 -21.43 1.01
CA GLY A 619 -14.78 -21.22 -0.27
C GLY A 619 -16.28 -21.51 -0.24
N GLY A 620 -16.82 -21.93 0.91
CA GLY A 620 -18.23 -22.25 1.11
C GLY A 620 -18.61 -23.71 0.87
N ALA A 621 -17.67 -24.65 0.94
CA ALA A 621 -17.97 -26.08 0.87
C ALA A 621 -18.25 -26.66 2.26
N GLU A 622 -19.34 -27.39 2.43
CA GLU A 622 -19.72 -27.99 3.72
C GLU A 622 -18.88 -29.25 4.03
N PRO A 623 -18.43 -29.47 5.28
CA PRO A 623 -17.65 -30.66 5.63
C PRO A 623 -18.29 -31.99 5.18
N GLU A 624 -19.62 -32.11 5.25
CA GLU A 624 -20.37 -33.31 4.86
C GLU A 624 -20.37 -33.50 3.34
N GLU A 625 -20.62 -32.45 2.55
CA GLU A 625 -20.48 -32.48 1.08
C GLU A 625 -19.05 -32.86 0.67
N LEU A 626 -18.06 -32.41 1.44
CA LEU A 626 -16.64 -32.71 1.20
C LEU A 626 -16.31 -34.18 1.49
N GLU A 627 -16.98 -34.80 2.46
CA GLU A 627 -16.87 -36.23 2.75
C GLU A 627 -17.61 -37.08 1.71
N GLU A 628 -18.84 -36.71 1.32
CA GLU A 628 -19.64 -37.42 0.32
C GLU A 628 -19.02 -37.37 -1.09
N MET A 629 -18.48 -36.23 -1.51
CA MET A 629 -17.74 -36.11 -2.78
C MET A 629 -16.51 -37.00 -2.83
N SER A 630 -15.91 -37.31 -1.68
CA SER A 630 -14.78 -38.25 -1.60
C SER A 630 -15.22 -39.72 -1.72
N ALA A 631 -16.47 -40.02 -1.37
CA ALA A 631 -17.05 -41.36 -1.36
C ALA A 631 -17.71 -41.75 -2.70
N ALA A 632 -18.22 -40.79 -3.48
CA ALA A 632 -19.00 -41.04 -4.70
C ALA A 632 -18.23 -41.67 -5.88
N ASP A 633 -16.89 -41.60 -5.91
CA ASP A 633 -16.08 -41.93 -7.09
C ASP A 633 -15.32 -43.29 -7.02
N GLY A 634 -15.65 -44.15 -6.05
CA GLY A 634 -15.27 -45.58 -6.02
C GLY A 634 -13.77 -45.91 -5.97
N LYS A 635 -12.89 -44.90 -5.90
CA LYS A 635 -11.44 -45.03 -5.71
C LYS A 635 -11.00 -43.96 -4.73
N GLU A 636 -10.35 -44.36 -3.64
CA GLU A 636 -9.75 -43.49 -2.62
C GLU A 636 -9.00 -42.30 -3.24
N ARG A 637 -9.69 -41.18 -3.46
CA ARG A 637 -9.11 -39.90 -3.84
C ARG A 637 -9.75 -38.85 -2.96
N VAL A 638 -9.05 -38.52 -1.87
CA VAL A 638 -9.26 -37.29 -1.11
C VAL A 638 -9.50 -36.15 -2.13
N PRO A 639 -10.60 -35.37 -2.04
CA PRO A 639 -10.95 -34.37 -3.04
C PRO A 639 -9.76 -33.43 -3.24
N LYS A 640 -9.13 -33.51 -4.41
CA LYS A 640 -7.93 -32.73 -4.72
C LYS A 640 -8.35 -31.27 -4.93
N PRO A 641 -7.85 -30.32 -4.12
CA PRO A 641 -8.05 -28.90 -4.41
C PRO A 641 -7.50 -28.56 -5.81
N PRO A 642 -8.14 -27.67 -6.60
CA PRO A 642 -9.34 -26.88 -6.29
C PRO A 642 -10.65 -27.66 -6.44
N ARG A 643 -11.67 -27.26 -5.67
CA ARG A 643 -12.97 -27.95 -5.59
C ARG A 643 -14.06 -27.33 -6.49
N TRP A 644 -13.80 -26.13 -7.02
CA TRP A 644 -14.68 -25.45 -7.98
C TRP A 644 -13.96 -25.30 -9.32
N ARG A 645 -14.68 -25.48 -10.43
CA ARG A 645 -14.16 -25.14 -11.78
C ARG A 645 -14.20 -23.64 -11.98
N LEU A 646 -13.27 -23.11 -12.77
CA LEU A 646 -13.19 -21.68 -13.06
C LEU A 646 -14.52 -21.14 -13.64
N GLU A 647 -15.17 -21.88 -14.52
CA GLU A 647 -16.46 -21.48 -15.12
C GLU A 647 -17.55 -21.31 -14.06
N ASP A 648 -17.63 -22.24 -13.11
CA ASP A 648 -18.61 -22.21 -12.02
C ASP A 648 -18.33 -21.03 -11.07
N VAL A 649 -17.04 -20.74 -10.80
CA VAL A 649 -16.63 -19.57 -10.01
C VAL A 649 -17.05 -18.28 -10.70
N LEU A 650 -16.74 -18.11 -11.98
CA LEU A 650 -17.06 -16.88 -12.72
C LEU A 650 -18.57 -16.65 -12.89
N GLN A 651 -19.36 -17.73 -12.90
CA GLN A 651 -20.81 -17.67 -13.05
C GLN A 651 -21.53 -17.36 -11.74
N ARG A 652 -21.19 -18.04 -10.64
CA ARG A 652 -21.96 -17.97 -9.38
C ARG A 652 -21.52 -16.86 -8.43
N THR A 653 -20.24 -16.49 -8.45
CA THR A 653 -19.67 -15.58 -7.42
C THR A 653 -20.32 -14.20 -7.41
N VAL A 654 -20.91 -13.72 -8.52
CA VAL A 654 -21.65 -12.45 -8.50
C VAL A 654 -22.88 -12.53 -7.61
N ASP A 655 -23.66 -13.60 -7.73
CA ASP A 655 -24.91 -13.77 -6.98
C ASP A 655 -24.62 -14.13 -5.51
N ASP A 656 -23.54 -14.87 -5.22
CA ASP A 656 -23.18 -15.25 -3.84
C ASP A 656 -22.50 -14.13 -3.04
N VAL A 657 -22.06 -13.05 -3.71
CA VAL A 657 -21.53 -11.85 -3.04
C VAL A 657 -22.64 -10.94 -2.55
N GLN A 658 -23.80 -10.96 -3.22
CA GLN A 658 -25.01 -10.21 -2.87
C GLN A 658 -25.66 -10.80 -1.63
#